data_AF-A0A101WXX3-F1
#
_entry.id   AF-A0A101WXX3-F1
#
_cell.length_a   1.000
_cell.length_b   1.000
_cell.length_c   1.000
_cell.angle_alpha   90.00
_cell.angle_beta   90.00
_cell.angle_gamma   90.00
#
_symmetry.space_group_name_H-M   'P 1'
#
loop_
_entity.id
_entity.type
_entity.pdbx_description
1 polymer ?
#
loop_
_entity_poly.entity_id
_entity_poly.type
_entity_poly.pdbx_seq_one_letter_code
_entity_poly.pdbx_strand_id
1 'polypeptide(L)'
;MSSNDGAKASLSNGELDDVYRLLHLIIQSALIERGFLKATEPQRMAIPKILNGRNVLVIAPTGSGKTEAAVLPVLSMLRWGLDRGEFTDKGIYILYITPLRALNRDLLDRLIWWGERVGIKVDVRHGDTDQSDRVRQSKNPPQMLITTPETLQAILSGKRLREHLMKLRWIIVDEIQELAEDKRGTQLALTLERIKWLIGKKPQIIGLSATVGSPEEVAKFLVGDDGECDIVQSSIVREMKIDVIHPTPSKEDEEIAGNMYLYPEAVARLKVIKDLISKNGATIIFVNTRSMAELLMYRLAMLGYDSVGIHHSSLSRVSRVTTERAFKDGKLRAVIATSSLELGIDIGRVDFVIQYVSPHRVVRLVQRIGRSGHRLDRVPRGVVITEDLNDTLEAVAIINRAKAGLLEFTQILEKPYDVLVHQIVSLLMIKNRWSVDELYDIVRRAYPYRNLTIEELKGVLRFMSDVLNPRLAYFIEDEGVVLRPGGVRARREMYRYFFDQMSMIPDEKHYLVINQANEEPIGVLDEAFVAEYGEPGIKFVFRGGVWVLQKIVGDTIYVVQAKDTVGAIPSWVGEEVPVPFEVAQDVGSIKREIGDYLVKVSPETTTELFTTKLGVSRDTVRYIVNRVMEHLESNVPIPSDKTILLERVGDLIVIYTHGGTLVNRTLARLLGEILTERLGYPVGVQQDAYAIILQLPRPGIDTSLITQTIMDVAEMDDKTFIEYAIRAITKTGIFKRKFVHVARRFNVIRKDRELSDLAITSLIELYRGSPVFTETLKEVLTRDFDLDNTYLFLKSLLNRNREIVVVERSEFSPLSREIVDKISHRLEIMAPEKLDKLVRESVKARLLNESVTLVCLNCGWVSSVRNKDLPDKPKCPVCGSERLGVLRMDEERVKQIVERWRSGRARSEDEEVIQHINRTAELVSRYGKLAVLALSSRVRIDEIEEFLPRISSMDKLVLVIHELERRELKRRFME
;
A
#
# COMPACT_ATOMS: atom_id res chain seq x y z
N MET A 1 -52.33 13.86 39.72
CA MET A 1 -51.44 14.92 39.19
C MET A 1 -50.66 14.30 38.04
N SER A 2 -51.29 14.02 36.90
CA SER A 2 -51.52 14.93 35.76
C SER A 2 -50.24 15.45 35.11
N SER A 3 -50.01 14.94 33.89
CA SER A 3 -49.34 15.54 32.72
C SER A 3 -47.84 15.83 32.79
N ASN A 4 -47.03 14.91 32.26
CA ASN A 4 -45.93 15.30 31.36
C ASN A 4 -45.44 14.22 30.36
N ASP A 5 -46.28 13.22 30.02
CA ASP A 5 -45.94 12.16 29.03
C ASP A 5 -46.36 12.50 27.57
N GLY A 6 -46.59 13.78 27.26
CA GLY A 6 -47.20 14.20 25.99
C GLY A 6 -46.29 14.93 24.99
N ALA A 7 -44.99 15.10 25.24
CA ALA A 7 -44.16 16.07 24.50
C ALA A 7 -42.87 15.51 23.85
N LYS A 8 -42.85 14.24 23.40
CA LYS A 8 -41.74 13.69 22.60
C LYS A 8 -42.14 12.89 21.35
N ALA A 9 -43.41 12.95 20.92
CA ALA A 9 -43.91 12.19 19.76
C ALA A 9 -44.51 13.07 18.64
N SER A 10 -44.05 14.32 18.49
CA SER A 10 -44.56 15.24 17.45
C SER A 10 -43.47 15.94 16.61
N LEU A 11 -42.26 15.38 16.54
CA LEU A 11 -41.35 15.67 15.43
C LEU A 11 -41.80 14.80 14.24
N SER A 12 -42.35 15.47 13.24
CA SER A 12 -43.16 14.92 12.16
C SER A 12 -42.46 13.83 11.32
N ASN A 13 -43.09 12.67 11.18
CA ASN A 13 -42.83 11.68 10.12
C ASN A 13 -42.88 12.28 8.68
N GLY A 14 -43.37 13.52 8.53
CA GLY A 14 -43.44 14.25 7.26
C GLY A 14 -42.10 14.70 6.68
N GLU A 15 -41.01 14.76 7.47
CA GLU A 15 -39.69 15.23 6.98
C GLU A 15 -38.72 14.10 6.59
N LEU A 16 -39.04 12.84 6.91
CA LEU A 16 -38.18 11.69 6.63
C LEU A 16 -38.35 11.24 5.17
N ASP A 17 -37.21 11.09 4.47
CA ASP A 17 -37.14 10.62 3.07
C ASP A 17 -37.93 9.34 2.81
N ASP A 18 -38.60 9.24 1.66
CA ASP A 18 -39.44 8.08 1.32
C ASP A 18 -38.68 6.76 1.34
N VAL A 19 -37.39 6.76 0.97
CA VAL A 19 -36.58 5.54 1.01
C VAL A 19 -36.34 5.06 2.44
N TYR A 20 -36.20 5.97 3.41
CA TYR A 20 -36.07 5.60 4.81
C TYR A 20 -37.36 5.05 5.41
N ARG A 21 -38.52 5.42 4.87
CA ARG A 21 -39.82 4.87 5.28
C ARG A 21 -39.95 3.37 4.96
N LEU A 22 -39.10 2.83 4.08
CA LEU A 22 -39.02 1.40 3.80
C LEU A 22 -38.32 0.60 4.91
N LEU A 23 -37.60 1.27 5.82
CA LEU A 23 -36.82 0.62 6.88
C LEU A 23 -37.67 0.32 8.11
N HIS A 24 -37.15 -0.50 9.02
CA HIS A 24 -37.81 -0.80 10.29
C HIS A 24 -38.06 0.48 11.13
N LEU A 25 -39.19 0.59 11.83
CA LEU A 25 -39.56 1.78 12.62
C LEU A 25 -38.48 2.23 13.62
N ILE A 26 -37.86 1.28 14.33
CA ILE A 26 -36.71 1.56 15.23
C ILE A 26 -35.56 2.27 14.50
N ILE A 27 -35.26 1.86 13.26
CA ILE A 27 -34.21 2.48 12.46
C ILE A 27 -34.63 3.87 11.99
N GLN A 28 -35.91 4.06 11.61
CA GLN A 28 -36.46 5.38 11.31
C GLN A 28 -36.31 6.34 12.49
N SER A 29 -36.63 5.89 13.71
CA SER A 29 -36.43 6.69 14.93
C SER A 29 -34.95 7.03 15.18
N ALA A 30 -34.05 6.05 14.98
CA ALA A 30 -32.61 6.27 15.13
C ALA A 30 -32.04 7.21 14.06
N LEU A 31 -32.56 7.20 12.83
CA LEU A 31 -32.22 8.16 11.77
C LEU A 31 -32.60 9.59 12.17
N ILE A 32 -33.80 9.79 12.71
CA ILE A 32 -34.26 11.09 13.20
C ILE A 32 -33.37 11.58 14.34
N GLU A 33 -33.02 10.70 15.29
CA GLU A 33 -32.12 11.04 16.39
C GLU A 33 -30.72 11.47 15.93
N ARG A 34 -30.18 10.84 14.88
CA ARG A 34 -28.91 11.21 14.24
C ARG A 34 -29.02 12.45 13.35
N GLY A 35 -30.22 12.97 13.10
CA GLY A 35 -30.46 14.08 12.17
C GLY A 35 -30.35 13.68 10.69
N PHE A 36 -30.42 12.39 10.36
CA PHE A 36 -30.37 11.88 8.98
C PHE A 36 -31.76 11.86 8.36
N LEU A 37 -32.25 13.05 7.99
CA LEU A 37 -33.61 13.22 7.45
C LEU A 37 -33.72 12.90 5.95
N LYS A 38 -32.66 13.20 5.17
CA LYS A 38 -32.60 12.98 3.72
C LYS A 38 -31.63 11.86 3.37
N ALA A 39 -32.06 10.96 2.48
CA ALA A 39 -31.22 9.89 1.98
C ALA A 39 -30.18 10.43 0.98
N THR A 40 -28.97 9.91 1.00
CA THR A 40 -27.97 10.19 -0.03
C THR A 40 -28.30 9.43 -1.32
N GLU A 41 -27.75 9.85 -2.45
CA GLU A 41 -27.95 9.15 -3.74
C GLU A 41 -27.65 7.64 -3.65
N PRO A 42 -26.49 7.17 -3.13
CA PRO A 42 -26.24 5.72 -3.02
C PRO A 42 -27.22 5.02 -2.08
N GLN A 43 -27.70 5.69 -1.02
CA GLN A 43 -28.73 5.13 -0.15
C GLN A 43 -30.08 4.98 -0.87
N ARG A 44 -30.50 5.98 -1.65
CA ARG A 44 -31.75 5.93 -2.44
C ARG A 44 -31.75 4.77 -3.43
N MET A 45 -30.61 4.53 -4.07
CA MET A 45 -30.47 3.49 -5.08
C MET A 45 -30.31 2.09 -4.46
N ALA A 46 -29.51 1.96 -3.39
CA ALA A 46 -29.15 0.65 -2.83
C ALA A 46 -30.18 0.09 -1.86
N ILE A 47 -30.78 0.91 -0.97
CA ILE A 47 -31.67 0.44 0.10
C ILE A 47 -32.82 -0.42 -0.45
N PRO A 48 -33.59 0.00 -1.48
CA PRO A 48 -34.70 -0.81 -1.98
C PRO A 48 -34.23 -2.14 -2.59
N LYS A 49 -33.10 -2.15 -3.29
CA LYS A 49 -32.53 -3.37 -3.90
C LYS A 49 -32.10 -4.37 -2.83
N ILE A 50 -31.46 -3.89 -1.76
CA ILE A 50 -31.00 -4.72 -0.65
C ILE A 50 -32.19 -5.28 0.14
N LEU A 51 -33.22 -4.47 0.41
CA LEU A 51 -34.45 -4.96 1.07
C LEU A 51 -35.16 -6.06 0.28
N ASN A 52 -35.05 -6.04 -1.05
CA ASN A 52 -35.57 -7.09 -1.93
C ASN A 52 -34.70 -8.36 -2.00
N GLY A 53 -33.64 -8.46 -1.16
CA GLY A 53 -32.77 -9.63 -1.09
C GLY A 53 -31.76 -9.76 -2.24
N ARG A 54 -31.62 -8.74 -3.10
CA ARG A 54 -30.63 -8.76 -4.20
C ARG A 54 -29.21 -8.57 -3.66
N ASN A 55 -28.23 -9.21 -4.27
CA ASN A 55 -26.83 -8.82 -4.04
C ASN A 55 -26.58 -7.45 -4.69
N VAL A 56 -25.79 -6.61 -4.04
CA VAL A 56 -25.55 -5.24 -4.52
C VAL A 56 -24.09 -4.86 -4.35
N LEU A 57 -23.47 -4.33 -5.40
CA LEU A 57 -22.18 -3.65 -5.34
C LEU A 57 -22.42 -2.14 -5.33
N VAL A 58 -22.17 -1.49 -4.19
CA VAL A 58 -22.30 -0.03 -4.04
C VAL A 58 -20.94 0.61 -4.29
N ILE A 59 -20.84 1.37 -5.38
CA ILE A 59 -19.68 2.15 -5.76
C ILE A 59 -20.02 3.62 -5.53
N ALA A 60 -19.45 4.18 -4.46
CA ALA A 60 -19.69 5.57 -4.11
C ALA A 60 -18.48 6.16 -3.34
N PRO A 61 -18.12 7.45 -3.59
CA PRO A 61 -17.01 8.09 -2.90
C PRO A 61 -17.15 8.02 -1.37
N THR A 62 -16.04 8.13 -0.65
CA THR A 62 -16.11 8.19 0.82
C THR A 62 -16.87 9.42 1.31
N GLY A 63 -17.57 9.27 2.44
CA GLY A 63 -18.43 10.32 2.97
C GLY A 63 -19.81 10.43 2.30
N SER A 64 -20.11 9.57 1.31
CA SER A 64 -21.41 9.53 0.61
C SER A 64 -22.51 8.73 1.34
N GLY A 65 -22.21 8.14 2.50
CA GLY A 65 -23.15 7.27 3.22
C GLY A 65 -23.20 5.82 2.71
N LYS A 66 -22.15 5.35 2.01
CA LYS A 66 -22.04 3.97 1.46
C LYS A 66 -22.26 2.88 2.52
N THR A 67 -21.74 3.09 3.73
CA THR A 67 -21.87 2.12 4.83
C THR A 67 -23.33 2.00 5.27
N GLU A 68 -24.01 3.12 5.50
CA GLU A 68 -25.41 3.16 5.88
C GLU A 68 -26.33 2.63 4.75
N ALA A 69 -25.96 2.83 3.48
CA ALA A 69 -26.67 2.26 2.34
C ALA A 69 -26.75 0.72 2.40
N ALA A 70 -25.71 0.06 2.94
CA ALA A 70 -25.69 -1.39 3.12
C ALA A 70 -26.23 -1.84 4.49
N VAL A 71 -25.84 -1.16 5.56
CA VAL A 71 -26.10 -1.63 6.94
C VAL A 71 -27.55 -1.42 7.35
N LEU A 72 -28.16 -0.28 7.05
CA LEU A 72 -29.54 0.03 7.47
C LEU A 72 -30.59 -0.98 6.97
N PRO A 73 -30.61 -1.38 5.68
CA PRO A 73 -31.58 -2.38 5.22
C PRO A 73 -31.30 -3.76 5.82
N VAL A 74 -30.04 -4.15 6.00
CA VAL A 74 -29.68 -5.43 6.64
C VAL A 74 -30.13 -5.48 8.11
N LEU A 75 -29.92 -4.40 8.87
CA LEU A 75 -30.40 -4.30 10.24
C LEU A 75 -31.93 -4.31 10.31
N SER A 76 -32.63 -3.72 9.33
CA SER A 76 -34.09 -3.78 9.24
C SER A 76 -34.57 -5.23 9.07
N MET A 77 -33.97 -5.97 8.14
CA MET A 77 -34.31 -7.38 7.90
C MET A 77 -34.02 -8.28 9.10
N LEU A 78 -32.87 -8.08 9.76
CA LEU A 78 -32.55 -8.80 11.00
C LEU A 78 -33.57 -8.48 12.10
N ARG A 79 -33.95 -7.20 12.26
CA ARG A 79 -34.90 -6.78 13.29
C ARG A 79 -36.30 -7.38 13.06
N TRP A 80 -36.81 -7.33 11.83
CA TRP A 80 -38.09 -7.98 11.52
C TRP A 80 -38.07 -9.48 11.83
N GLY A 81 -36.97 -10.17 11.54
CA GLY A 81 -36.85 -11.60 11.88
C GLY A 81 -36.75 -11.85 13.39
N LEU A 82 -36.14 -10.96 14.17
CA LEU A 82 -36.18 -11.03 15.64
C LEU A 82 -37.62 -10.81 16.17
N ASP A 83 -38.34 -9.83 15.64
CA ASP A 83 -39.72 -9.54 16.05
C ASP A 83 -40.68 -10.69 15.71
N ARG A 84 -40.41 -11.43 14.63
CA ARG A 84 -41.16 -12.64 14.24
C ARG A 84 -40.70 -13.91 14.96
N GLY A 85 -39.64 -13.85 15.76
CA GLY A 85 -39.04 -15.02 16.42
C GLY A 85 -38.30 -15.97 15.48
N GLU A 86 -38.02 -15.56 14.24
CA GLU A 86 -37.24 -16.33 13.26
C GLU A 86 -35.75 -16.40 13.63
N PHE A 87 -35.26 -15.37 14.34
CA PHE A 87 -33.88 -15.26 14.80
C PHE A 87 -33.79 -15.23 16.32
N THR A 88 -32.70 -15.76 16.85
CA THR A 88 -32.40 -15.78 18.29
C THR A 88 -31.26 -14.84 18.66
N ASP A 89 -31.09 -14.59 19.95
CA ASP A 89 -29.98 -13.83 20.52
C ASP A 89 -28.60 -14.53 20.44
N LYS A 90 -28.56 -15.76 19.90
CA LYS A 90 -27.35 -16.60 19.78
C LYS A 90 -27.11 -17.03 18.33
N GLY A 91 -26.04 -16.52 17.74
CA GLY A 91 -25.60 -16.90 16.39
C GLY A 91 -25.07 -15.72 15.60
N ILE A 92 -24.34 -15.99 14.52
CA ILE A 92 -23.81 -14.97 13.63
C ILE A 92 -24.74 -14.89 12.42
N TYR A 93 -25.46 -13.77 12.26
CA TYR A 93 -26.39 -13.54 11.15
C TYR A 93 -25.82 -12.59 10.10
N ILE A 94 -24.96 -11.66 10.54
CA ILE A 94 -24.29 -10.66 9.70
C ILE A 94 -22.78 -10.86 9.85
N LEU A 95 -22.10 -10.99 8.71
CA LEU A 95 -20.64 -10.96 8.63
C LEU A 95 -20.21 -9.68 7.91
N TYR A 96 -19.47 -8.82 8.59
CA TYR A 96 -18.87 -7.62 8.00
C TYR A 96 -17.37 -7.85 7.80
N ILE A 97 -16.91 -7.80 6.57
CA ILE A 97 -15.53 -8.12 6.19
C ILE A 97 -14.83 -6.82 5.79
N THR A 98 -13.69 -6.54 6.43
CA THR A 98 -12.83 -5.40 6.10
C THR A 98 -11.43 -5.88 5.70
N PRO A 99 -10.77 -5.25 4.71
CA PRO A 99 -9.40 -5.60 4.30
C PRO A 99 -8.34 -5.11 5.30
N LEU A 100 -8.64 -4.12 6.14
CA LEU A 100 -7.65 -3.55 7.06
C LEU A 100 -7.69 -4.25 8.43
N ARG A 101 -6.52 -4.64 8.95
CA ARG A 101 -6.40 -5.17 10.33
C ARG A 101 -6.83 -4.13 11.37
N ALA A 102 -6.50 -2.86 11.10
CA ALA A 102 -7.02 -1.73 11.86
C ALA A 102 -8.35 -1.29 11.24
N LEU A 103 -9.45 -1.81 11.79
CA LEU A 103 -10.77 -1.27 11.49
C LEU A 103 -10.79 0.20 11.94
N ASN A 104 -11.34 1.09 11.12
CA ASN A 104 -11.55 2.48 11.53
C ASN A 104 -12.38 2.47 12.83
N ARG A 105 -11.82 3.03 13.92
CA ARG A 105 -12.49 3.10 15.23
C ARG A 105 -13.85 3.80 15.13
N ASP A 106 -13.95 4.83 14.29
CA ASP A 106 -15.22 5.52 14.05
C ASP A 106 -16.24 4.63 13.34
N LEU A 107 -15.82 3.83 12.35
CA LEU A 107 -16.70 2.84 11.72
C LEU A 107 -17.20 1.84 12.76
N LEU A 108 -16.31 1.35 13.63
CA LEU A 108 -16.70 0.43 14.70
C LEU A 108 -17.70 1.05 15.67
N ASP A 109 -17.39 2.22 16.22
CA ASP A 109 -18.24 2.94 17.18
C ASP A 109 -19.61 3.25 16.55
N ARG A 110 -19.63 3.58 15.25
CA ARG A 110 -20.85 3.81 14.50
C ARG A 110 -21.68 2.54 14.32
N LEU A 111 -21.07 1.41 13.96
CA LEU A 111 -21.77 0.13 13.81
C LEU A 111 -22.29 -0.40 15.15
N ILE A 112 -21.51 -0.25 16.24
CA ILE A 112 -21.95 -0.58 17.60
C ILE A 112 -23.17 0.26 17.96
N TRP A 113 -23.12 1.58 17.73
CA TRP A 113 -24.24 2.47 18.00
C TRP A 113 -25.51 2.04 17.26
N TRP A 114 -25.41 1.71 15.96
CA TRP A 114 -26.56 1.20 15.21
C TRP A 114 -27.08 -0.13 15.78
N GLY A 115 -26.17 -1.04 16.15
CA GLY A 115 -26.49 -2.32 16.74
C GLY A 115 -27.25 -2.20 18.07
N GLU A 116 -26.79 -1.32 18.96
CA GLU A 116 -27.42 -1.05 20.25
C GLU A 116 -28.87 -0.59 20.08
N ARG A 117 -29.15 0.28 19.10
CA ARG A 117 -30.52 0.78 18.83
C ARG A 117 -31.47 -0.28 18.34
N VAL A 118 -30.99 -1.24 17.55
CA VAL A 118 -31.82 -2.36 17.08
C VAL A 118 -31.85 -3.54 18.05
N GLY A 119 -31.07 -3.48 19.14
CA GLY A 119 -31.00 -4.49 20.19
C GLY A 119 -30.14 -5.71 19.84
N ILE A 120 -29.07 -5.52 19.06
CA ILE A 120 -28.14 -6.60 18.68
C ILE A 120 -26.72 -6.32 19.17
N LYS A 121 -25.94 -7.39 19.35
CA LYS A 121 -24.52 -7.31 19.68
C LYS A 121 -23.67 -7.25 18.42
N VAL A 122 -22.76 -6.30 18.40
CA VAL A 122 -21.72 -6.12 17.39
C VAL A 122 -20.37 -6.35 18.07
N ASP A 123 -19.50 -7.17 17.49
CA ASP A 123 -18.17 -7.43 18.03
C ASP A 123 -17.15 -7.64 16.91
N VAL A 124 -15.87 -7.46 17.22
CA VAL A 124 -14.76 -7.54 16.26
C VAL A 124 -13.87 -8.73 16.56
N ARG A 125 -13.48 -9.47 15.52
CA ARG A 125 -12.49 -10.54 15.61
C ARG A 125 -11.46 -10.43 14.49
N HIS A 126 -10.22 -10.17 14.87
CA HIS A 126 -9.06 -10.07 13.98
C HIS A 126 -7.80 -10.71 14.62
N GLY A 127 -6.65 -10.62 13.93
CA GLY A 127 -5.37 -11.15 14.40
C GLY A 127 -4.94 -10.65 15.79
N ASP A 128 -5.27 -9.40 16.13
CA ASP A 128 -4.90 -8.80 17.43
C ASP A 128 -5.97 -8.97 18.53
N THR A 129 -7.05 -9.73 18.30
CA THR A 129 -8.09 -9.94 19.34
C THR A 129 -7.54 -10.83 20.44
N ASP A 130 -7.67 -10.42 21.71
CA ASP A 130 -7.17 -11.15 22.86
C ASP A 130 -7.77 -12.55 22.99
N GLN A 131 -7.00 -13.48 23.55
CA GLN A 131 -7.42 -14.88 23.68
C GLN A 131 -8.69 -15.04 24.53
N SER A 132 -8.85 -14.22 25.56
CA SER A 132 -10.05 -14.18 26.42
C SER A 132 -11.31 -13.80 25.62
N ASP A 133 -11.22 -12.77 24.78
CA ASP A 133 -12.30 -12.34 23.90
C ASP A 133 -12.62 -13.39 22.84
N ARG A 134 -11.62 -14.03 22.23
CA ARG A 134 -11.83 -15.14 21.27
C ARG A 134 -12.62 -16.29 21.89
N VAL A 135 -12.33 -16.61 23.16
CA VAL A 135 -13.06 -17.65 23.92
C VAL A 135 -14.48 -17.19 24.23
N ARG A 136 -14.68 -15.94 24.66
CA ARG A 136 -16.01 -15.34 24.88
C ARG A 136 -16.87 -15.42 23.62
N GLN A 137 -16.35 -14.93 22.50
CA GLN A 137 -17.03 -14.90 21.20
C GLN A 137 -17.36 -16.31 20.70
N SER A 138 -16.47 -17.29 20.90
CA SER A 138 -16.76 -18.69 20.58
C SER A 138 -17.92 -19.22 21.42
N LYS A 139 -18.01 -18.81 22.70
CA LYS A 139 -19.07 -19.26 23.61
C LYS A 139 -20.42 -18.58 23.37
N ASN A 140 -20.38 -17.27 23.16
CA ASN A 140 -21.52 -16.37 23.03
C ASN A 140 -21.21 -15.36 21.91
N PRO A 141 -21.45 -15.72 20.64
CA PRO A 141 -21.09 -14.87 19.51
C PRO A 141 -22.01 -13.65 19.40
N PRO A 142 -21.54 -12.56 18.75
CA PRO A 142 -22.41 -11.46 18.36
C PRO A 142 -23.33 -11.85 17.20
N GLN A 143 -24.45 -11.13 17.02
CA GLN A 143 -25.28 -11.24 15.81
C GLN A 143 -24.58 -10.68 14.58
N MET A 144 -23.78 -9.63 14.76
CA MET A 144 -22.93 -9.04 13.75
C MET A 144 -21.46 -9.21 14.14
N LEU A 145 -20.73 -9.99 13.34
CA LEU A 145 -19.29 -10.17 13.52
C LEU A 145 -18.52 -9.39 12.46
N ILE A 146 -17.65 -8.47 12.91
CA ILE A 146 -16.72 -7.76 12.04
C ILE A 146 -15.38 -8.50 12.03
N THR A 147 -14.84 -8.82 10.86
CA THR A 147 -13.61 -9.62 10.74
C THR A 147 -12.80 -9.30 9.48
N THR A 148 -11.65 -9.96 9.32
CA THR A 148 -10.79 -9.89 8.12
C THR A 148 -10.86 -11.22 7.34
N PRO A 149 -10.52 -11.24 6.03
CA PRO A 149 -10.48 -12.47 5.24
C PRO A 149 -9.63 -13.59 5.85
N GLU A 150 -8.49 -13.26 6.44
CA GLU A 150 -7.58 -14.22 7.08
C GLU A 150 -8.21 -14.80 8.35
N THR A 151 -8.76 -13.93 9.20
CA THR A 151 -9.36 -14.35 10.47
C THR A 151 -10.61 -15.20 10.24
N LEU A 152 -11.38 -14.92 9.19
CA LEU A 152 -12.54 -15.71 8.80
C LEU A 152 -12.19 -17.18 8.54
N GLN A 153 -11.01 -17.47 7.98
CA GLN A 153 -10.57 -18.85 7.75
C GLN A 153 -10.26 -19.58 9.06
N ALA A 154 -9.65 -18.90 10.02
CA ALA A 154 -9.44 -19.46 11.36
C ALA A 154 -10.78 -19.69 12.08
N ILE A 155 -11.77 -18.82 11.88
CA ILE A 155 -13.13 -19.00 12.42
C ILE A 155 -13.78 -20.26 11.82
N LEU A 156 -13.65 -20.46 10.50
CA LEU A 156 -14.22 -21.62 9.80
C LEU A 156 -13.57 -22.96 10.18
N SER A 157 -12.32 -23.00 10.64
CA SER A 157 -11.73 -24.26 11.11
C SER A 157 -12.30 -24.67 12.49
N GLY A 158 -12.79 -23.72 13.29
CA GLY A 158 -13.36 -23.96 14.62
C GLY A 158 -14.76 -24.57 14.59
N LYS A 159 -14.96 -25.76 15.18
CA LYS A 159 -16.25 -26.47 15.21
C LYS A 159 -17.41 -25.61 15.75
N ARG A 160 -17.26 -25.02 16.94
CA ARG A 160 -18.32 -24.22 17.59
C ARG A 160 -18.68 -22.94 16.82
N LEU A 161 -17.68 -22.28 16.25
CA LEU A 161 -17.91 -21.07 15.46
C LEU A 161 -18.60 -21.39 14.13
N ARG A 162 -18.28 -22.53 13.49
CA ARG A 162 -19.02 -23.02 12.33
C ARG A 162 -20.50 -23.23 12.61
N GLU A 163 -20.85 -23.81 13.76
CA GLU A 163 -22.26 -23.98 14.17
C GLU A 163 -22.99 -22.62 14.26
N HIS A 164 -22.29 -21.57 14.71
CA HIS A 164 -22.85 -20.22 14.73
C HIS A 164 -22.93 -19.58 13.34
N LEU A 165 -21.97 -19.84 12.46
CA LEU A 165 -21.96 -19.37 11.06
C LEU A 165 -23.02 -20.05 10.18
N MET A 166 -23.52 -21.24 10.54
CA MET A 166 -24.64 -21.87 9.82
C MET A 166 -25.92 -21.02 9.81
N LYS A 167 -26.03 -20.03 10.71
CA LYS A 167 -27.15 -19.09 10.78
C LYS A 167 -26.98 -17.84 9.92
N LEU A 168 -25.84 -17.70 9.23
CA LEU A 168 -25.51 -16.53 8.42
C LEU A 168 -26.58 -16.26 7.35
N ARG A 169 -26.90 -14.98 7.14
CA ARG A 169 -27.87 -14.50 6.16
C ARG A 169 -27.30 -13.41 5.27
N TRP A 170 -26.49 -12.52 5.86
CA TRP A 170 -25.94 -11.35 5.17
C TRP A 170 -24.43 -11.28 5.31
N ILE A 171 -23.76 -10.98 4.21
CA ILE A 171 -22.32 -10.71 4.16
C ILE A 171 -22.13 -9.33 3.55
N ILE A 172 -21.42 -8.46 4.26
CA ILE A 172 -21.01 -7.14 3.78
C ILE A 172 -19.51 -7.17 3.60
N VAL A 173 -19.02 -6.87 2.41
CA VAL A 173 -17.58 -6.78 2.10
C VAL A 173 -17.25 -5.32 1.82
N ASP A 174 -16.53 -4.70 2.74
CA ASP A 174 -16.11 -3.30 2.64
C ASP A 174 -14.79 -3.16 1.90
N GLU A 175 -14.61 -2.02 1.22
CA GLU A 175 -13.45 -1.70 0.39
C GLU A 175 -13.01 -2.85 -0.53
N ILE A 176 -13.95 -3.44 -1.28
CA ILE A 176 -13.71 -4.61 -2.14
C ILE A 176 -12.59 -4.39 -3.19
N GLN A 177 -12.34 -3.16 -3.59
CA GLN A 177 -11.26 -2.81 -4.54
C GLN A 177 -9.87 -3.17 -4.00
N GLU A 178 -9.67 -3.16 -2.67
CA GLU A 178 -8.40 -3.57 -2.04
C GLU A 178 -8.19 -5.09 -2.06
N LEU A 179 -9.27 -5.84 -2.28
CA LEU A 179 -9.25 -7.30 -2.29
C LEU A 179 -9.24 -7.87 -3.71
N ALA A 180 -9.87 -7.19 -4.68
CA ALA A 180 -10.04 -7.70 -6.03
C ALA A 180 -8.72 -8.02 -6.75
N GLU A 181 -7.68 -7.19 -6.57
CA GLU A 181 -6.37 -7.33 -7.23
C GLU A 181 -5.35 -8.17 -6.41
N ASP A 182 -5.77 -8.79 -5.30
CA ASP A 182 -4.87 -9.51 -4.40
C ASP A 182 -5.33 -10.94 -4.06
N LYS A 183 -4.35 -11.79 -3.74
CA LYS A 183 -4.54 -13.18 -3.30
C LYS A 183 -5.39 -13.26 -2.04
N ARG A 184 -5.36 -12.25 -1.17
CA ARG A 184 -6.26 -12.14 -0.01
C ARG A 184 -7.73 -12.11 -0.41
N GLY A 185 -8.06 -11.38 -1.47
CA GLY A 185 -9.41 -11.38 -1.98
C GLY A 185 -9.76 -12.67 -2.72
N THR A 186 -8.83 -13.27 -3.44
CA THR A 186 -9.06 -14.61 -4.03
C THR A 186 -9.35 -15.66 -2.95
N GLN A 187 -8.63 -15.57 -1.83
CA GLN A 187 -8.86 -16.37 -0.64
C GLN A 187 -10.26 -16.11 -0.04
N LEU A 188 -10.70 -14.85 -0.01
CA LEU A 188 -12.06 -14.48 0.39
C LEU A 188 -13.10 -15.07 -0.56
N ALA A 189 -12.95 -14.92 -1.87
CA ALA A 189 -13.88 -15.43 -2.88
C ALA A 189 -14.12 -16.94 -2.70
N LEU A 190 -13.05 -17.73 -2.56
CA LEU A 190 -13.18 -19.16 -2.22
C LEU A 190 -13.80 -19.40 -0.85
N THR A 191 -13.47 -18.57 0.14
CA THR A 191 -14.05 -18.68 1.48
C THR A 191 -15.56 -18.43 1.47
N LEU A 192 -16.06 -17.52 0.64
CA LEU A 192 -17.49 -17.28 0.45
C LEU A 192 -18.18 -18.50 -0.17
N GLU A 193 -17.58 -19.15 -1.17
CA GLU A 193 -18.11 -20.41 -1.74
C GLU A 193 -18.14 -21.55 -0.71
N ARG A 194 -17.10 -21.64 0.13
CA ARG A 194 -17.06 -22.61 1.24
C ARG A 194 -18.14 -22.35 2.29
N ILE A 195 -18.46 -21.07 2.55
CA ILE A 195 -19.58 -20.69 3.42
C ILE A 195 -20.91 -21.10 2.78
N LYS A 196 -21.14 -20.80 1.50
CA LYS A 196 -22.33 -21.23 0.76
C LYS A 196 -22.52 -22.75 0.83
N TRP A 197 -21.44 -23.52 0.66
CA TRP A 197 -21.43 -24.97 0.84
C TRP A 197 -21.77 -25.38 2.28
N LEU A 198 -21.12 -24.76 3.28
CA LEU A 198 -21.32 -25.09 4.69
C LEU A 198 -22.76 -24.87 5.17
N ILE A 199 -23.40 -23.78 4.72
CA ILE A 199 -24.75 -23.40 5.16
C ILE A 199 -25.86 -23.99 4.27
N GLY A 200 -25.51 -24.53 3.09
CA GLY A 200 -26.45 -25.13 2.14
C GLY A 200 -27.44 -24.14 1.50
N LYS A 201 -27.21 -22.83 1.64
CA LYS A 201 -28.04 -21.73 1.13
C LYS A 201 -27.16 -20.59 0.64
N LYS A 202 -27.68 -19.73 -0.24
CA LYS A 202 -26.98 -18.52 -0.69
C LYS A 202 -27.27 -17.37 0.29
N PRO A 203 -26.27 -16.86 1.04
CA PRO A 203 -26.44 -15.62 1.79
C PRO A 203 -26.50 -14.44 0.80
N GLN A 204 -27.16 -13.36 1.20
CA GLN A 204 -27.11 -12.10 0.45
C GLN A 204 -25.74 -11.44 0.68
N ILE A 205 -25.09 -11.03 -0.40
CA ILE A 205 -23.75 -10.43 -0.38
C ILE A 205 -23.83 -8.98 -0.89
N ILE A 206 -23.26 -8.06 -0.12
CA ILE A 206 -23.24 -6.63 -0.42
C ILE A 206 -21.79 -6.16 -0.43
N GLY A 207 -21.34 -5.58 -1.53
CA GLY A 207 -20.00 -5.03 -1.68
C GLY A 207 -20.02 -3.52 -1.56
N LEU A 208 -19.02 -2.95 -0.91
CA LEU A 208 -18.82 -1.50 -0.83
C LEU A 208 -17.48 -1.15 -1.46
N SER A 209 -17.47 -0.14 -2.33
CA SER A 209 -16.25 0.40 -2.90
C SER A 209 -16.30 1.92 -3.03
N ALA A 210 -15.14 2.55 -2.87
CA ALA A 210 -14.98 3.96 -3.22
C ALA A 210 -14.82 4.19 -4.73
N THR A 211 -14.09 3.29 -5.40
CA THR A 211 -13.62 3.43 -6.78
C THR A 211 -13.36 2.05 -7.36
N VAL A 212 -13.88 1.77 -8.55
CA VAL A 212 -13.62 0.52 -9.29
C VAL A 212 -13.51 0.85 -10.77
N GLY A 213 -12.46 0.39 -11.44
CA GLY A 213 -12.31 0.55 -12.89
C GLY A 213 -13.08 -0.48 -13.70
N SER A 214 -13.33 -1.67 -13.15
CA SER A 214 -14.09 -2.75 -13.78
C SER A 214 -15.27 -3.22 -12.88
N PRO A 215 -16.36 -2.43 -12.75
CA PRO A 215 -17.47 -2.73 -11.85
C PRO A 215 -18.09 -4.13 -12.01
N GLU A 216 -18.27 -4.58 -13.25
CA GLU A 216 -18.87 -5.86 -13.61
C GLU A 216 -18.00 -7.03 -13.14
N GLU A 217 -16.70 -6.92 -13.36
CA GLU A 217 -15.72 -7.94 -12.96
C GLU A 217 -15.62 -8.03 -11.44
N VAL A 218 -15.65 -6.89 -10.74
CA VAL A 218 -15.69 -6.86 -9.27
C VAL A 218 -17.02 -7.38 -8.71
N ALA A 219 -18.13 -7.14 -9.40
CA ALA A 219 -19.43 -7.70 -9.02
C ALA A 219 -19.40 -9.23 -9.11
N LYS A 220 -18.92 -9.80 -10.23
CA LYS A 220 -18.73 -11.26 -10.36
C LYS A 220 -17.74 -11.82 -9.34
N PHE A 221 -16.64 -11.10 -9.09
CA PHE A 221 -15.69 -11.45 -8.04
C PHE A 221 -16.34 -11.58 -6.66
N LEU A 222 -17.25 -10.67 -6.33
CA LEU A 222 -17.97 -10.63 -5.06
C LEU A 222 -18.96 -11.79 -4.91
N VAL A 223 -19.74 -12.12 -5.95
CA VAL A 223 -20.88 -13.04 -5.83
C VAL A 223 -20.68 -14.41 -6.49
N GLY A 224 -19.61 -14.60 -7.27
CA GLY A 224 -19.36 -15.74 -8.15
C GLY A 224 -19.80 -15.48 -9.59
N ASP A 225 -19.30 -16.27 -10.53
CA ASP A 225 -19.51 -16.08 -11.98
C ASP A 225 -21.00 -16.16 -12.39
N ASP A 226 -21.73 -17.11 -11.81
CA ASP A 226 -23.18 -17.30 -12.02
C ASP A 226 -24.05 -16.43 -11.08
N GLY A 227 -23.45 -15.52 -10.31
CA GLY A 227 -24.14 -14.73 -9.31
C GLY A 227 -24.72 -13.43 -9.90
N GLU A 228 -26.01 -13.20 -9.70
CA GLU A 228 -26.61 -11.90 -10.01
C GLU A 228 -26.22 -10.86 -8.94
N CYS A 229 -25.77 -9.69 -9.40
CA CYS A 229 -25.40 -8.55 -8.56
C CYS A 229 -25.81 -7.23 -9.22
N ASP A 230 -26.64 -6.44 -8.55
CA ASP A 230 -26.98 -5.11 -9.02
C ASP A 230 -25.82 -4.14 -8.70
N ILE A 231 -25.31 -3.45 -9.71
CA ILE A 231 -24.29 -2.42 -9.53
C ILE A 231 -25.00 -1.08 -9.28
N VAL A 232 -24.74 -0.48 -8.12
CA VAL A 232 -25.19 0.86 -7.75
C VAL A 232 -23.97 1.76 -7.77
N GLN A 233 -23.82 2.49 -8.87
CA GLN A 233 -22.74 3.47 -9.03
C GLN A 233 -23.34 4.87 -8.95
N SER A 234 -22.96 5.62 -7.92
CA SER A 234 -23.33 7.03 -7.82
C SER A 234 -22.56 7.81 -8.89
N SER A 235 -23.23 8.68 -9.63
CA SER A 235 -22.64 9.47 -10.72
C SER A 235 -21.67 10.56 -10.24
N ILE A 236 -21.37 10.59 -8.94
CA ILE A 236 -20.46 11.54 -8.33
C ILE A 236 -19.02 11.10 -8.64
N VAL A 237 -18.62 11.23 -9.92
CA VAL A 237 -17.32 11.85 -10.16
C VAL A 237 -17.48 13.24 -9.58
N ARG A 238 -17.15 13.37 -8.30
CA ARG A 238 -17.19 14.62 -7.57
C ARG A 238 -16.50 15.64 -8.46
N GLU A 239 -17.14 16.75 -8.78
CA GLU A 239 -16.44 17.85 -9.42
C GLU A 239 -15.27 18.20 -8.48
N MET A 240 -14.06 17.78 -8.83
CA MET A 240 -12.86 17.98 -8.01
C MET A 240 -12.13 19.18 -8.58
N LYS A 241 -11.71 20.10 -7.71
CA LYS A 241 -10.82 21.19 -8.13
C LYS A 241 -9.39 20.73 -7.90
N ILE A 242 -8.79 20.24 -8.96
CA ILE A 242 -7.42 19.74 -8.98
C ILE A 242 -6.60 20.62 -9.93
N ASP A 243 -5.44 21.07 -9.46
CA ASP A 243 -4.46 21.76 -10.27
C ASP A 243 -3.09 21.07 -10.15
N VAL A 244 -2.17 21.42 -11.04
CA VAL A 244 -0.78 20.99 -11.00
C VAL A 244 0.09 22.23 -10.86
N ILE A 245 1.10 22.15 -10.00
CA ILE A 245 2.10 23.22 -9.83
C ILE A 245 3.48 22.60 -10.00
N HIS A 246 4.28 23.21 -10.88
CA HIS A 246 5.73 23.00 -10.94
C HIS A 246 6.44 24.26 -10.41
N PRO A 247 6.97 24.25 -9.18
CA PRO A 247 7.66 25.41 -8.62
C PRO A 247 9.03 25.64 -9.28
N THR A 248 9.18 26.76 -9.97
CA THR A 248 10.49 27.22 -10.48
C THR A 248 11.25 28.01 -9.42
N PRO A 249 12.55 27.74 -9.19
CA PRO A 249 13.33 28.42 -8.17
C PRO A 249 13.54 29.91 -8.50
N SER A 250 13.45 30.73 -7.46
CA SER A 250 13.85 32.14 -7.48
C SER A 250 15.30 32.32 -7.02
N LYS A 251 15.88 33.51 -7.22
CA LYS A 251 17.23 33.83 -6.71
C LYS A 251 17.35 33.70 -5.19
N GLU A 252 16.28 34.02 -4.46
CA GLU A 252 16.24 33.85 -3.01
C GLU A 252 16.29 32.34 -2.64
N ASP A 253 15.69 31.49 -3.46
CA ASP A 253 15.71 30.04 -3.25
C ASP A 253 17.11 29.47 -3.45
N GLU A 254 17.90 30.02 -4.39
CA GLU A 254 19.31 29.66 -4.57
C GLU A 254 20.16 29.99 -3.33
N GLU A 255 19.95 31.15 -2.71
CA GLU A 255 20.66 31.54 -1.50
C GLU A 255 20.29 30.64 -0.30
N ILE A 256 19.00 30.37 -0.12
CA ILE A 256 18.51 29.48 0.93
C ILE A 256 19.01 28.05 0.68
N ALA A 257 18.99 27.59 -0.56
CA ALA A 257 19.52 26.30 -0.99
C ALA A 257 21.01 26.16 -0.64
N GLY A 258 21.82 27.18 -0.91
CA GLY A 258 23.23 27.22 -0.50
C GLY A 258 23.43 27.11 1.01
N ASN A 259 22.62 27.81 1.80
CA ASN A 259 22.70 27.82 3.27
C ASN A 259 22.18 26.52 3.92
N MET A 260 21.15 25.93 3.34
CA MET A 260 20.50 24.71 3.83
C MET A 260 21.07 23.43 3.20
N TYR A 261 21.98 23.57 2.24
CA TYR A 261 22.55 22.49 1.44
C TYR A 261 21.50 21.68 0.67
N LEU A 262 20.51 22.37 0.13
CA LEU A 262 19.46 21.80 -0.72
C LEU A 262 19.66 22.27 -2.16
N TYR A 263 18.91 21.68 -3.10
CA TYR A 263 18.80 22.22 -4.46
C TYR A 263 17.78 23.36 -4.48
N PRO A 264 17.98 24.41 -5.31
CA PRO A 264 17.04 25.52 -5.42
C PRO A 264 15.59 25.06 -5.68
N GLU A 265 15.42 24.04 -6.54
CA GLU A 265 14.11 23.48 -6.89
C GLU A 265 13.43 22.84 -5.67
N ALA A 266 14.20 22.18 -4.79
CA ALA A 266 13.67 21.60 -3.56
C ALA A 266 13.18 22.70 -2.60
N VAL A 267 13.93 23.80 -2.47
CA VAL A 267 13.52 24.95 -1.65
C VAL A 267 12.24 25.58 -2.20
N ALA A 268 12.16 25.78 -3.52
CA ALA A 268 10.97 26.30 -4.18
C ALA A 268 9.73 25.46 -3.88
N ARG A 269 9.83 24.12 -3.99
CA ARG A 269 8.75 23.18 -3.64
C ARG A 269 8.33 23.31 -2.17
N LEU A 270 9.29 23.36 -1.25
CA LEU A 270 8.99 23.49 0.18
C LEU A 270 8.28 24.80 0.52
N LYS A 271 8.69 25.93 -0.08
CA LYS A 271 8.01 27.23 0.09
C LYS A 271 6.58 27.17 -0.41
N VAL A 272 6.33 26.59 -1.58
CA VAL A 272 4.97 26.41 -2.13
C VAL A 272 4.11 25.55 -1.21
N ILE A 273 4.64 24.43 -0.68
CA ILE A 273 3.92 23.59 0.30
C ILE A 273 3.52 24.41 1.53
N LYS A 274 4.45 25.17 2.10
CA LYS A 274 4.23 26.08 3.23
C LYS A 274 3.10 27.07 2.95
N ASP A 275 3.09 27.68 1.77
CA ASP A 275 2.11 28.69 1.39
C ASP A 275 0.72 28.06 1.25
N LEU A 276 0.65 26.86 0.67
CA LEU A 276 -0.59 26.12 0.50
C LEU A 276 -1.19 25.69 1.84
N ILE A 277 -0.39 25.19 2.78
CA ILE A 277 -0.84 24.85 4.15
C ILE A 277 -1.39 26.11 4.86
N SER A 278 -0.72 27.24 4.69
CA SER A 278 -1.11 28.51 5.32
C SER A 278 -2.46 29.00 4.79
N LYS A 279 -2.68 28.91 3.47
CA LYS A 279 -3.89 29.38 2.78
C LYS A 279 -5.10 28.46 2.95
N ASN A 280 -4.91 27.15 3.11
CA ASN A 280 -6.00 26.18 2.97
C ASN A 280 -6.47 25.48 4.26
N GLY A 281 -5.87 25.76 5.41
CA GLY A 281 -6.29 25.14 6.69
C GLY A 281 -5.77 23.71 6.85
N ALA A 282 -6.60 22.80 7.35
CA ALA A 282 -6.21 21.41 7.63
C ALA A 282 -5.86 20.66 6.32
N THR A 283 -4.59 20.33 6.15
CA THR A 283 -4.03 19.83 4.88
C THR A 283 -3.40 18.44 5.03
N ILE A 284 -3.71 17.50 4.13
CA ILE A 284 -2.93 16.25 4.02
C ILE A 284 -1.92 16.41 2.88
N ILE A 285 -0.67 16.01 3.11
CA ILE A 285 0.37 15.91 2.09
C ILE A 285 0.62 14.43 1.80
N PHE A 286 0.19 13.95 0.64
CA PHE A 286 0.47 12.58 0.23
C PHE A 286 1.82 12.47 -0.47
N VAL A 287 2.57 11.42 -0.14
CA VAL A 287 3.85 11.05 -0.77
C VAL A 287 3.80 9.58 -1.18
N ASN A 288 4.66 9.18 -2.12
CA ASN A 288 4.65 7.82 -2.68
C ASN A 288 5.39 6.79 -1.81
N THR A 289 6.45 7.20 -1.11
CA THR A 289 7.29 6.28 -0.29
C THR A 289 7.41 6.76 1.16
N ARG A 290 7.77 5.84 2.06
CA ARG A 290 7.98 6.15 3.49
C ARG A 290 9.21 7.05 3.67
N SER A 291 10.26 6.78 2.93
CA SER A 291 11.49 7.57 2.91
C SER A 291 11.23 9.02 2.50
N MET A 292 10.37 9.25 1.49
CA MET A 292 9.95 10.59 1.09
C MET A 292 9.17 11.31 2.19
N ALA A 293 8.33 10.59 2.94
CA ALA A 293 7.57 11.18 4.06
C ALA A 293 8.50 11.72 5.15
N GLU A 294 9.49 10.92 5.56
CA GLU A 294 10.47 11.31 6.58
C GLU A 294 11.37 12.45 6.09
N LEU A 295 11.83 12.40 4.83
CA LEU A 295 12.66 13.44 4.22
C LEU A 295 11.93 14.77 4.12
N LEU A 296 10.68 14.76 3.65
CA LEU A 296 9.87 15.97 3.49
C LEU A 296 9.55 16.61 4.85
N MET A 297 9.22 15.79 5.86
CA MET A 297 9.01 16.25 7.23
C MET A 297 10.26 16.99 7.75
N TYR A 298 11.42 16.37 7.58
CA TYR A 298 12.69 16.94 8.01
C TYR A 298 12.96 18.30 7.35
N ARG A 299 12.80 18.38 6.03
CA ARG A 299 13.03 19.62 5.26
C ARG A 299 12.08 20.76 5.66
N LEU A 300 10.81 20.43 5.90
CA LEU A 300 9.84 21.41 6.40
C LEU A 300 10.22 21.91 7.81
N ALA A 301 10.65 21.02 8.71
CA ALA A 301 11.11 21.40 10.04
C ALA A 301 12.35 22.34 9.97
N MET A 302 13.30 22.10 9.06
CA MET A 302 14.44 23.00 8.88
C MET A 302 14.03 24.42 8.43
N LEU A 303 12.91 24.56 7.73
CA LEU A 303 12.32 25.84 7.34
C LEU A 303 11.42 26.45 8.45
N GLY A 304 11.39 25.85 9.64
CA GLY A 304 10.61 26.31 10.79
C GLY A 304 9.14 25.86 10.79
N TYR A 305 8.77 24.81 10.04
CA TYR A 305 7.40 24.30 9.97
C TYR A 305 7.12 23.17 10.96
N ASP A 306 6.91 23.51 12.23
CA ASP A 306 6.71 22.52 13.30
C ASP A 306 5.27 22.00 13.44
N SER A 307 4.30 22.60 12.73
CA SER A 307 2.86 22.25 12.79
C SER A 307 2.46 21.13 11.83
N VAL A 308 3.43 20.29 11.44
CA VAL A 308 3.26 19.14 10.54
C VAL A 308 3.46 17.84 11.33
N GLY A 309 2.62 16.82 11.07
CA GLY A 309 2.76 15.45 11.57
C GLY A 309 3.07 14.45 10.45
N ILE A 310 3.45 13.21 10.79
CA ILE A 310 3.75 12.14 9.81
C ILE A 310 2.92 10.90 10.10
N HIS A 311 2.48 10.21 9.05
CA HIS A 311 1.69 8.99 9.15
C HIS A 311 2.08 7.95 8.08
N HIS A 312 2.63 6.81 8.50
CA HIS A 312 2.87 5.64 7.64
C HIS A 312 2.92 4.35 8.48
N SER A 313 2.87 3.19 7.80
CA SER A 313 2.76 1.87 8.44
C SER A 313 3.93 1.51 9.36
N SER A 314 5.14 2.00 9.09
CA SER A 314 6.34 1.74 9.93
C SER A 314 6.36 2.50 11.25
N LEU A 315 5.43 3.45 11.47
CA LEU A 315 5.31 4.15 12.74
C LEU A 315 4.60 3.28 13.77
N SER A 316 4.96 3.47 15.04
CA SER A 316 4.29 2.82 16.15
C SER A 316 2.79 3.16 16.16
N ARG A 317 1.96 2.24 16.66
CA ARG A 317 0.52 2.48 16.81
C ARG A 317 0.22 3.73 17.64
N VAL A 318 1.00 3.98 18.69
CA VAL A 318 0.84 5.15 19.56
C VAL A 318 1.06 6.44 18.77
N SER A 319 2.10 6.49 17.94
CA SER A 319 2.45 7.66 17.14
C SER A 319 1.42 7.96 16.05
N ARG A 320 0.88 6.91 15.41
CA ARG A 320 -0.23 7.05 14.45
C ARG A 320 -1.48 7.63 15.12
N VAL A 321 -1.96 7.00 16.20
CA VAL A 321 -3.17 7.47 16.94
C VAL A 321 -2.98 8.89 17.49
N THR A 322 -1.78 9.22 17.97
CA THR A 322 -1.50 10.57 18.51
C THR A 322 -1.50 11.62 17.41
N THR A 323 -0.95 11.30 16.24
CA THR A 323 -0.97 12.18 15.06
C THR A 323 -2.38 12.39 14.54
N GLU A 324 -3.17 11.31 14.42
CA GLU A 324 -4.58 11.36 14.03
C GLU A 324 -5.39 12.28 14.95
N ARG A 325 -5.27 12.09 16.28
CA ARG A 325 -5.95 12.96 17.27
C ARG A 325 -5.47 14.40 17.19
N ALA A 326 -4.17 14.65 17.13
CA ALA A 326 -3.62 16.00 17.06
C ALA A 326 -4.08 16.75 15.79
N PHE A 327 -4.25 16.04 14.67
CA PHE A 327 -4.80 16.61 13.45
C PHE A 327 -6.32 16.85 13.57
N LYS A 328 -7.08 15.88 14.09
CA LYS A 328 -8.52 16.01 14.34
C LYS A 328 -8.87 17.16 15.29
N ASP A 329 -8.04 17.38 16.31
CA ASP A 329 -8.17 18.46 17.30
C ASP A 329 -7.66 19.82 16.79
N GLY A 330 -7.09 19.89 15.58
CA GLY A 330 -6.55 21.12 15.00
C GLY A 330 -5.20 21.59 15.57
N LYS A 331 -4.53 20.77 16.39
CA LYS A 331 -3.16 21.03 16.89
C LYS A 331 -2.10 20.90 15.80
N LEU A 332 -2.40 20.12 14.76
CA LEU A 332 -1.61 20.02 13.54
C LEU A 332 -2.34 20.72 12.39
N ARG A 333 -1.60 21.52 11.62
CA ARG A 333 -2.10 22.16 10.39
C ARG A 333 -1.99 21.21 9.20
N ALA A 334 -0.98 20.34 9.20
CA ALA A 334 -0.80 19.36 8.15
C ALA A 334 -0.31 17.99 8.65
N VAL A 335 -0.58 16.95 7.87
CA VAL A 335 -0.04 15.61 8.06
C VAL A 335 0.53 15.08 6.74
N ILE A 336 1.78 14.64 6.75
CA ILE A 336 2.42 13.95 5.63
C ILE A 336 2.10 12.46 5.74
N ALA A 337 1.57 11.85 4.68
CA ALA A 337 1.17 10.46 4.69
C ALA A 337 1.49 9.71 3.39
N THR A 338 1.72 8.41 3.52
CA THR A 338 1.71 7.46 2.39
C THR A 338 0.27 6.95 2.16
N SER A 339 0.08 5.75 1.59
CA SER A 339 -1.24 5.11 1.48
C SER A 339 -1.94 4.85 2.80
N SER A 340 -1.24 4.97 3.92
CA SER A 340 -1.83 4.79 5.25
C SER A 340 -3.02 5.69 5.58
N LEU A 341 -3.18 6.85 4.90
CA LEU A 341 -4.35 7.74 5.04
C LEU A 341 -5.15 7.88 3.72
N GLU A 342 -4.86 7.07 2.69
CA GLU A 342 -5.62 7.06 1.43
C GLU A 342 -7.07 6.60 1.65
N LEU A 343 -7.24 5.65 2.56
CA LEU A 343 -8.48 4.90 2.76
C LEU A 343 -9.13 5.24 4.09
N GLY A 344 -10.46 5.43 4.04
CA GLY A 344 -11.44 5.07 5.08
C GLY A 344 -11.30 5.60 6.52
N ILE A 345 -10.20 6.23 6.94
CA ILE A 345 -9.96 6.67 8.31
C ILE A 345 -10.54 8.08 8.48
N ASP A 346 -11.37 8.26 9.52
CA ASP A 346 -11.86 9.59 9.91
C ASP A 346 -10.79 10.31 10.74
N ILE A 347 -9.90 11.03 10.05
CA ILE A 347 -8.90 11.91 10.68
C ILE A 347 -9.46 13.32 10.98
N GLY A 348 -10.78 13.51 10.89
CA GLY A 348 -11.43 14.80 11.08
C GLY A 348 -11.55 15.61 9.78
N ARG A 349 -11.73 16.92 9.93
CA ARG A 349 -12.00 17.83 8.81
C ARG A 349 -10.70 18.10 8.01
N VAL A 350 -10.66 17.64 6.77
CA VAL A 350 -9.61 17.95 5.79
C VAL A 350 -10.15 18.95 4.78
N ASP A 351 -9.51 20.12 4.69
CA ASP A 351 -9.93 21.21 3.81
C ASP A 351 -9.20 21.19 2.45
N PHE A 352 -8.03 20.54 2.37
CA PHE A 352 -7.17 20.52 1.18
C PHE A 352 -6.20 19.34 1.15
N VAL A 353 -5.83 18.89 -0.04
CA VAL A 353 -4.81 17.85 -0.25
C VAL A 353 -3.68 18.37 -1.13
N ILE A 354 -2.45 18.10 -0.73
CA ILE A 354 -1.25 18.24 -1.55
C ILE A 354 -0.79 16.83 -1.91
N GLN A 355 -0.63 16.56 -3.19
CA GLN A 355 0.03 15.36 -3.69
C GLN A 355 1.45 15.76 -4.09
N TYR A 356 2.47 15.25 -3.39
CA TYR A 356 3.87 15.53 -3.70
C TYR A 356 4.41 14.47 -4.66
N VAL A 357 4.84 14.91 -5.85
CA VAL A 357 5.11 14.09 -7.05
C VAL A 357 3.82 13.45 -7.59
N SER A 358 3.77 13.10 -8.86
CA SER A 358 2.65 12.38 -9.45
C SER A 358 2.27 11.13 -8.64
N PRO A 359 0.97 10.82 -8.46
CA PRO A 359 0.54 9.62 -7.75
C PRO A 359 0.69 8.33 -8.58
N HIS A 360 1.18 8.42 -9.83
CA HIS A 360 1.35 7.37 -10.84
C HIS A 360 0.06 6.70 -11.34
N ARG A 361 -0.99 6.63 -10.51
CA ARG A 361 -2.30 6.05 -10.83
C ARG A 361 -3.46 7.02 -10.57
N VAL A 362 -4.46 6.97 -11.45
CA VAL A 362 -5.73 7.71 -11.42
C VAL A 362 -6.54 7.35 -10.18
N VAL A 363 -6.70 6.06 -9.87
CA VAL A 363 -7.42 5.62 -8.66
C VAL A 363 -6.82 6.24 -7.40
N ARG A 364 -5.49 6.32 -7.28
CA ARG A 364 -4.82 6.93 -6.12
C ARG A 364 -5.10 8.42 -6.04
N LEU A 365 -5.03 9.16 -7.15
CA LEU A 365 -5.37 10.59 -7.16
C LEU A 365 -6.79 10.83 -6.64
N VAL A 366 -7.77 10.09 -7.16
CA VAL A 366 -9.19 10.21 -6.80
C VAL A 366 -9.41 9.90 -5.32
N GLN A 367 -8.80 8.82 -4.80
CA GLN A 367 -8.92 8.44 -3.39
C GLN A 367 -8.25 9.45 -2.45
N ARG A 368 -7.03 9.90 -2.80
CA ARG A 368 -6.24 10.88 -2.03
C ARG A 368 -6.95 12.22 -1.96
N ILE A 369 -7.30 12.82 -3.09
CA ILE A 369 -7.99 14.12 -3.12
C ILE A 369 -9.41 14.00 -2.55
N GLY A 370 -10.06 12.84 -2.70
CA GLY A 370 -11.34 12.52 -2.07
C GLY A 370 -11.33 12.59 -0.54
N ARG A 371 -10.16 12.64 0.12
CA ARG A 371 -10.05 12.95 1.56
C ARG A 371 -10.45 14.39 1.88
N SER A 372 -10.24 15.34 0.98
CA SER A 372 -10.65 16.73 1.17
C SER A 372 -12.16 16.90 0.98
N GLY A 373 -12.75 17.80 1.78
CA GLY A 373 -14.17 18.14 1.64
C GLY A 373 -15.09 16.94 1.93
N HIS A 374 -14.85 16.19 3.00
CA HIS A 374 -15.55 14.92 3.33
C HIS A 374 -17.08 15.04 3.62
N ARG A 375 -17.72 16.20 3.38
CA ARG A 375 -19.17 16.39 3.48
C ARG A 375 -19.79 16.48 2.07
N LEU A 376 -21.01 15.96 1.91
CA LEU A 376 -21.75 15.91 0.63
C LEU A 376 -21.92 17.27 -0.05
N ASP A 377 -21.85 18.37 0.71
CA ASP A 377 -21.99 19.75 0.26
C ASP A 377 -20.68 20.43 -0.17
N ARG A 378 -19.54 19.74 -0.13
CA ARG A 378 -18.23 20.32 -0.46
C ARG A 378 -17.53 19.62 -1.62
N VAL A 379 -16.96 20.45 -2.49
CA VAL A 379 -16.07 20.06 -3.59
C VAL A 379 -14.70 19.69 -3.03
N PRO A 380 -14.18 18.47 -3.28
CA PRO A 380 -12.80 18.11 -3.00
C PRO A 380 -11.83 19.06 -3.71
N ARG A 381 -10.77 19.46 -3.03
CA ARG A 381 -9.76 20.38 -3.54
C ARG A 381 -8.37 19.85 -3.23
N GLY A 382 -7.50 19.87 -4.23
CA GLY A 382 -6.10 19.55 -4.02
C GLY A 382 -5.23 20.02 -5.17
N VAL A 383 -3.92 19.82 -4.99
CA VAL A 383 -2.91 20.17 -5.98
C VAL A 383 -1.84 19.09 -6.04
N VAL A 384 -1.33 18.82 -7.24
CA VAL A 384 -0.13 18.00 -7.43
C VAL A 384 1.08 18.92 -7.57
N ILE A 385 2.06 18.78 -6.68
CA ILE A 385 3.34 19.48 -6.76
C ILE A 385 4.33 18.55 -7.43
N THR A 386 4.91 18.99 -8.54
CA THR A 386 5.73 18.12 -9.40
C THR A 386 7.20 18.53 -9.39
N GLU A 387 8.07 17.57 -9.72
CA GLU A 387 9.52 17.76 -9.66
C GLU A 387 10.16 18.10 -11.00
N ASP A 388 9.55 17.68 -12.11
CA ASP A 388 10.16 17.72 -13.44
C ASP A 388 9.11 17.65 -14.57
N LEU A 389 9.53 17.70 -15.84
CA LEU A 389 8.59 17.80 -16.96
C LEU A 389 7.70 16.54 -17.12
N ASN A 390 8.30 15.35 -17.03
CA ASN A 390 7.55 14.11 -17.19
C ASN A 390 6.57 13.94 -16.03
N ASP A 391 6.97 14.27 -14.80
CA ASP A 391 6.12 14.25 -13.62
C ASP A 391 4.97 15.26 -13.71
N THR A 392 5.23 16.47 -14.23
CA THR A 392 4.19 17.46 -14.55
C THR A 392 3.20 16.93 -15.57
N LEU A 393 3.68 16.39 -16.70
CA LEU A 393 2.83 15.84 -17.74
C LEU A 393 2.05 14.62 -17.27
N GLU A 394 2.66 13.77 -16.44
CA GLU A 394 2.02 12.60 -15.84
C GLU A 394 0.86 13.03 -14.94
N ALA A 395 1.09 14.02 -14.07
CA ALA A 395 0.05 14.57 -13.22
C ALA A 395 -1.11 15.15 -14.04
N VAL A 396 -0.82 15.87 -15.13
CA VAL A 396 -1.83 16.39 -16.06
C VAL A 396 -2.61 15.26 -16.74
N ALA A 397 -1.93 14.24 -17.24
CA ALA A 397 -2.56 13.08 -17.87
C ALA A 397 -3.50 12.35 -16.90
N ILE A 398 -3.03 12.08 -15.67
CA ILE A 398 -3.83 11.45 -14.61
C ILE A 398 -5.07 12.28 -14.26
N ILE A 399 -4.94 13.61 -14.16
CA ILE A 399 -6.09 14.51 -13.91
C ILE A 399 -7.09 14.46 -15.06
N ASN A 400 -6.63 14.46 -16.32
CA ASN A 400 -7.50 14.38 -17.49
C ASN A 400 -8.27 13.06 -17.50
N ARG A 401 -7.60 11.94 -17.23
CA ARG A 401 -8.25 10.62 -17.08
C ARG A 401 -9.24 10.59 -15.93
N ALA A 402 -8.89 11.15 -14.77
CA ALA A 402 -9.80 11.24 -13.62
C ALA A 402 -11.07 12.05 -13.94
N LYS A 403 -10.92 13.21 -14.61
CA LYS A 403 -12.05 14.04 -15.07
C LYS A 403 -12.94 13.30 -16.08
N ALA A 404 -12.35 12.45 -16.91
CA ALA A 404 -13.07 11.61 -17.87
C ALA A 404 -13.67 10.33 -17.27
N GLY A 405 -13.45 10.05 -15.97
CA GLY A 405 -13.89 8.80 -15.32
C GLY A 405 -13.12 7.55 -15.78
N LEU A 406 -11.97 7.73 -16.42
CA LEU A 406 -11.12 6.65 -16.95
C LEU A 406 -10.16 6.15 -15.87
N LEU A 407 -10.64 5.24 -15.02
CA LEU A 407 -9.83 4.57 -14.01
C LEU A 407 -9.04 3.38 -14.60
N GLU A 408 -7.99 2.94 -13.92
CA GLU A 408 -7.26 1.72 -14.30
C GLU A 408 -8.18 0.49 -14.20
N PHE A 409 -8.02 -0.43 -15.16
CA PHE A 409 -8.73 -1.71 -15.15
C PHE A 409 -8.39 -2.53 -13.90
N THR A 410 -9.40 -3.12 -13.26
CA THR A 410 -9.20 -3.98 -12.08
C THR A 410 -8.77 -5.38 -12.50
N GLN A 411 -7.49 -5.71 -12.31
CA GLN A 411 -6.95 -7.01 -12.71
C GLN A 411 -7.12 -8.06 -11.61
N ILE A 412 -8.13 -8.91 -11.76
CA ILE A 412 -8.37 -10.02 -10.84
C ILE A 412 -7.37 -11.15 -11.14
N LEU A 413 -6.75 -11.68 -10.08
CA LEU A 413 -5.78 -12.77 -10.21
C LEU A 413 -6.47 -14.09 -10.60
N GLU A 414 -6.06 -14.68 -11.72
CA GLU A 414 -6.59 -15.95 -12.20
C GLU A 414 -5.89 -17.16 -11.56
N LYS A 415 -6.71 -18.05 -10.98
CA LYS A 415 -6.35 -19.39 -10.50
C LYS A 415 -5.08 -19.44 -9.62
N PRO A 416 -4.89 -18.59 -8.59
CA PRO A 416 -3.66 -18.64 -7.78
C PRO A 416 -3.52 -20.00 -7.06
N TYR A 417 -2.55 -20.81 -7.47
CA TYR A 417 -2.47 -22.22 -7.07
C TYR A 417 -2.01 -22.40 -5.62
N ASP A 418 -1.23 -21.46 -5.10
CA ASP A 418 -0.86 -21.44 -3.67
C ASP A 418 -2.09 -21.20 -2.78
N VAL A 419 -2.97 -20.29 -3.17
CA VAL A 419 -4.26 -20.07 -2.49
C VAL A 419 -5.12 -21.34 -2.58
N LEU A 420 -5.17 -21.99 -3.74
CA LEU A 420 -5.93 -23.23 -3.94
C LEU A 420 -5.44 -24.35 -3.00
N VAL A 421 -4.13 -24.57 -2.91
CA VAL A 421 -3.53 -25.56 -1.98
C VAL A 421 -3.96 -25.26 -0.54
N HIS A 422 -3.86 -24.00 -0.12
CA HIS A 422 -4.28 -23.59 1.22
C HIS A 422 -5.78 -23.85 1.45
N GLN A 423 -6.64 -23.55 0.48
CA GLN A 423 -8.08 -23.78 0.61
C GLN A 423 -8.46 -25.27 0.63
N ILE A 424 -7.77 -26.12 -0.12
CA ILE A 424 -7.95 -27.58 -0.06
C ILE A 424 -7.57 -28.10 1.34
N VAL A 425 -6.43 -27.66 1.89
CA VAL A 425 -6.07 -28.00 3.28
C VAL A 425 -7.16 -27.54 4.26
N SER A 426 -7.71 -26.34 4.07
CA SER A 426 -8.80 -25.84 4.91
C SER A 426 -10.09 -26.69 4.83
N LEU A 427 -10.42 -27.25 3.67
CA LEU A 427 -11.52 -28.20 3.50
C LEU A 427 -11.23 -29.56 4.15
N LEU A 428 -9.98 -30.05 4.06
CA LEU A 428 -9.53 -31.28 4.72
C LEU A 428 -9.52 -31.16 6.25
N MET A 429 -9.38 -29.94 6.79
CA MET A 429 -9.55 -29.66 8.21
C MET A 429 -11.01 -29.81 8.68
N ILE A 430 -11.96 -29.61 7.78
CA ILE A 430 -13.41 -29.70 8.06
C ILE A 430 -13.90 -31.15 7.94
N LYS A 431 -13.52 -31.85 6.87
CA LYS A 431 -13.95 -33.22 6.53
C LYS A 431 -12.74 -34.03 6.07
N ASN A 432 -12.64 -35.29 6.50
CA ASN A 432 -11.45 -36.13 6.27
C ASN A 432 -11.32 -36.68 4.84
N ARG A 433 -12.41 -36.73 4.08
CA ARG A 433 -12.51 -37.34 2.74
C ARG A 433 -13.36 -36.46 1.84
N TRP A 434 -12.89 -36.16 0.64
CA TRP A 434 -13.59 -35.42 -0.39
C TRP A 434 -13.48 -36.17 -1.72
N SER A 435 -14.49 -36.07 -2.59
CA SER A 435 -14.26 -36.41 -4.00
C SER A 435 -13.62 -35.23 -4.74
N VAL A 436 -12.92 -35.50 -5.83
CA VAL A 436 -12.38 -34.43 -6.69
C VAL A 436 -13.50 -33.57 -7.25
N ASP A 437 -14.65 -34.16 -7.61
CA ASP A 437 -15.81 -33.42 -8.12
C ASP A 437 -16.40 -32.46 -7.07
N GLU A 438 -16.51 -32.89 -5.81
CA GLU A 438 -16.97 -32.00 -4.71
C GLU A 438 -16.04 -30.79 -4.58
N LEU A 439 -14.72 -31.00 -4.63
CA LEU A 439 -13.74 -29.92 -4.56
C LEU A 439 -13.83 -29.00 -5.78
N TYR A 440 -13.91 -29.60 -6.98
CA TYR A 440 -13.98 -28.89 -8.24
C TYR A 440 -15.20 -27.97 -8.31
N ASP A 441 -16.38 -28.46 -7.91
CA ASP A 441 -17.61 -27.69 -7.91
C ASP A 441 -17.60 -26.53 -6.91
N ILE A 442 -16.95 -26.69 -5.74
CA ILE A 442 -16.80 -25.58 -4.80
C ILE A 442 -15.85 -24.53 -5.36
N VAL A 443 -14.71 -24.96 -5.90
CA VAL A 443 -13.64 -24.07 -6.34
C VAL A 443 -14.07 -23.27 -7.58
N ARG A 444 -14.63 -23.91 -8.61
CA ARG A 444 -14.95 -23.24 -9.89
C ARG A 444 -16.05 -22.18 -9.78
N ARG A 445 -16.88 -22.23 -8.73
CA ARG A 445 -17.91 -21.20 -8.49
C ARG A 445 -17.32 -19.85 -8.06
N ALA A 446 -16.10 -19.85 -7.50
CA ALA A 446 -15.41 -18.61 -7.20
C ALA A 446 -14.87 -18.02 -8.51
N TYR A 447 -15.18 -16.74 -8.76
CA TYR A 447 -14.80 -16.06 -10.01
C TYR A 447 -13.33 -16.23 -10.41
N PRO A 448 -12.33 -16.10 -9.50
CA PRO A 448 -10.92 -16.32 -9.84
C PRO A 448 -10.58 -17.73 -10.38
N TYR A 449 -11.47 -18.71 -10.20
CA TYR A 449 -11.28 -20.10 -10.61
C TYR A 449 -12.34 -20.60 -11.60
N ARG A 450 -13.16 -19.70 -12.18
CA ARG A 450 -14.19 -20.06 -13.16
C ARG A 450 -13.65 -20.86 -14.35
N ASN A 451 -12.41 -20.54 -14.75
CA ASN A 451 -11.69 -21.17 -15.85
C ASN A 451 -10.72 -22.28 -15.38
N LEU A 452 -10.85 -22.78 -14.14
CA LEU A 452 -10.06 -23.90 -13.65
C LEU A 452 -10.57 -25.20 -14.29
N THR A 453 -9.68 -25.94 -14.93
CA THR A 453 -9.99 -27.26 -15.46
C THR A 453 -9.82 -28.35 -14.40
N ILE A 454 -10.53 -29.47 -14.57
CA ILE A 454 -10.40 -30.62 -13.67
C ILE A 454 -8.97 -31.17 -13.66
N GLU A 455 -8.27 -31.14 -14.81
CA GLU A 455 -6.89 -31.61 -14.93
C GLU A 455 -5.89 -30.68 -14.23
N GLU A 456 -6.10 -29.37 -14.25
CA GLU A 456 -5.33 -28.43 -13.43
C GLU A 456 -5.51 -28.73 -11.93
N LEU A 457 -6.74 -28.98 -11.48
CA LEU A 457 -7.02 -29.36 -10.08
C LEU A 457 -6.30 -30.67 -9.71
N LYS A 458 -6.40 -31.71 -10.54
CA LYS A 458 -5.68 -32.98 -10.33
C LYS A 458 -4.17 -32.77 -10.31
N GLY A 459 -3.63 -31.90 -11.17
CA GLY A 459 -2.22 -31.52 -11.16
C GLY A 459 -1.77 -30.93 -9.83
N VAL A 460 -2.57 -30.03 -9.25
CA VAL A 460 -2.31 -29.48 -7.90
C VAL A 460 -2.44 -30.54 -6.82
N LEU A 461 -3.41 -31.45 -6.91
CA LEU A 461 -3.58 -32.55 -5.95
C LEU A 461 -2.41 -33.56 -6.00
N ARG A 462 -1.92 -33.92 -7.18
CA ARG A 462 -0.70 -34.72 -7.37
C ARG A 462 0.49 -34.05 -6.72
N PHE A 463 0.66 -32.75 -6.94
CA PHE A 463 1.72 -31.98 -6.30
C PHE A 463 1.62 -32.03 -4.75
N MET A 464 0.42 -31.85 -4.19
CA MET A 464 0.19 -31.92 -2.75
C MET A 464 0.41 -33.32 -2.13
N SER A 465 0.18 -34.38 -2.92
CA SER A 465 0.24 -35.78 -2.48
C SER A 465 1.66 -36.37 -2.60
N ASP A 466 2.32 -36.12 -3.73
CA ASP A 466 3.47 -36.92 -4.17
C ASP A 466 4.78 -36.11 -4.18
N VAL A 467 4.69 -34.79 -4.34
CA VAL A 467 5.88 -33.91 -4.40
C VAL A 467 6.18 -33.26 -3.05
N LEU A 468 5.15 -32.80 -2.33
CA LEU A 468 5.34 -32.16 -1.03
C LEU A 468 5.77 -33.16 0.05
N ASN A 469 6.78 -32.77 0.82
CA ASN A 469 7.25 -33.52 1.98
C ASN A 469 7.48 -32.58 3.18
N PRO A 470 6.62 -32.61 4.22
CA PRO A 470 5.48 -33.52 4.41
C PRO A 470 4.33 -33.23 3.44
N ARG A 471 3.62 -34.28 3.02
CA ARG A 471 2.44 -34.16 2.16
C ARG A 471 1.30 -33.42 2.87
N LEU A 472 0.55 -32.63 2.12
CA LEU A 472 -0.58 -31.85 2.64
C LEU A 472 -1.94 -32.51 2.35
N ALA A 473 -2.00 -33.42 1.38
CA ALA A 473 -3.14 -34.27 1.07
C ALA A 473 -2.67 -35.67 0.69
N TYR A 474 -3.60 -36.62 0.60
CA TYR A 474 -3.38 -37.91 -0.04
C TYR A 474 -4.39 -38.04 -1.17
N PHE A 475 -3.92 -38.08 -2.41
CA PHE A 475 -4.76 -38.13 -3.60
C PHE A 475 -4.72 -39.52 -4.21
N ILE A 476 -5.88 -40.19 -4.27
CA ILE A 476 -6.07 -41.48 -4.94
C ILE A 476 -6.76 -41.18 -6.26
N GLU A 477 -5.97 -41.03 -7.32
CA GLU A 477 -6.46 -40.55 -8.61
C GLU A 477 -7.48 -41.49 -9.24
N ASP A 478 -7.24 -42.80 -9.22
CA ASP A 478 -8.15 -43.81 -9.80
C ASP A 478 -9.53 -43.85 -9.13
N GLU A 479 -9.61 -43.48 -7.84
CA GLU A 479 -10.89 -43.37 -7.12
C GLU A 479 -11.51 -41.98 -7.19
N GLY A 480 -10.77 -40.97 -7.66
CA GLY A 480 -11.19 -39.57 -7.60
C GLY A 480 -11.37 -39.08 -6.17
N VAL A 481 -10.53 -39.53 -5.22
CA VAL A 481 -10.69 -39.26 -3.79
C VAL A 481 -9.48 -38.52 -3.22
N VAL A 482 -9.76 -37.48 -2.41
CA VAL A 482 -8.76 -36.73 -1.65
C VAL A 482 -8.97 -36.96 -0.16
N LEU A 483 -7.94 -37.45 0.52
CA LEU A 483 -7.96 -37.76 1.95
C LEU A 483 -7.04 -36.81 2.73
N ARG A 484 -7.45 -36.53 3.97
CA ARG A 484 -6.58 -35.84 4.93
C ARG A 484 -5.40 -36.76 5.27
N PRO A 485 -4.15 -36.25 5.33
CA PRO A 485 -2.99 -37.06 5.70
C PRO A 485 -3.18 -37.82 7.03
N GLY A 486 -2.84 -39.11 7.02
CA GLY A 486 -2.90 -40.01 8.18
C GLY A 486 -1.72 -39.84 9.14
N GLY A 487 -1.87 -40.30 10.39
CA GLY A 487 -0.82 -40.22 11.42
C GLY A 487 -0.76 -38.90 12.17
N VAL A 488 -0.16 -38.91 13.37
CA VAL A 488 -0.11 -37.72 14.26
C VAL A 488 0.83 -36.65 13.71
N ARG A 489 2.00 -37.05 13.19
CA ARG A 489 3.00 -36.14 12.64
C ARG A 489 2.46 -35.38 11.42
N ALA A 490 1.95 -36.08 10.41
CA ALA A 490 1.43 -35.43 9.20
C ALA A 490 0.27 -34.47 9.50
N ARG A 491 -0.62 -34.85 10.43
CA ARG A 491 -1.67 -33.93 10.92
C ARG A 491 -1.07 -32.69 11.57
N ARG A 492 -0.10 -32.83 12.47
CA ARG A 492 0.57 -31.67 13.09
C ARG A 492 1.20 -30.73 12.06
N GLU A 493 1.86 -31.28 11.05
CA GLU A 493 2.47 -30.51 9.96
C GLU A 493 1.43 -29.79 9.10
N MET A 494 0.33 -30.46 8.73
CA MET A 494 -0.77 -29.84 8.00
C MET A 494 -1.45 -28.71 8.79
N TYR A 495 -1.65 -28.90 10.09
CA TYR A 495 -2.18 -27.86 10.98
C TYR A 495 -1.21 -26.67 11.08
N ARG A 496 0.10 -26.94 11.22
CA ARG A 496 1.13 -25.90 11.24
C ARG A 496 1.09 -25.10 9.94
N TYR A 497 1.11 -25.78 8.79
CA TYR A 497 1.01 -25.16 7.47
C TYR A 497 -0.21 -24.23 7.37
N PHE A 498 -1.40 -24.70 7.75
CA PHE A 498 -2.63 -23.91 7.68
C PHE A 498 -2.56 -22.60 8.48
N PHE A 499 -1.99 -22.63 9.69
CA PHE A 499 -1.89 -21.41 10.52
C PHE A 499 -0.70 -20.52 10.12
N ASP A 500 0.42 -21.11 9.69
CA ASP A 500 1.61 -20.36 9.27
C ASP A 500 1.39 -19.65 7.92
N GLN A 501 0.57 -20.23 7.03
CA GLN A 501 0.27 -19.70 5.69
C GLN A 501 -1.15 -19.13 5.58
N MET A 502 -1.75 -18.72 6.70
CA MET A 502 -3.10 -18.13 6.71
C MET A 502 -3.17 -16.79 5.94
N SER A 503 -2.07 -16.05 5.93
CA SER A 503 -1.89 -14.81 5.17
C SER A 503 -1.15 -15.08 3.87
N MET A 504 -1.67 -14.56 2.76
CA MET A 504 -1.00 -14.63 1.45
C MET A 504 0.02 -13.51 1.22
N ILE A 505 0.10 -12.56 2.16
CA ILE A 505 1.11 -11.51 2.20
C ILE A 505 2.45 -12.14 2.61
N PRO A 506 3.51 -12.06 1.78
CA PRO A 506 4.83 -12.58 2.13
C PRO A 506 5.47 -11.73 3.25
N ASP A 507 6.31 -12.36 4.05
CA ASP A 507 7.18 -11.60 4.96
C ASP A 507 8.29 -10.93 4.14
N GLU A 508 8.40 -9.61 4.25
CA GLU A 508 9.48 -8.86 3.61
C GLU A 508 10.78 -9.05 4.37
N LYS A 509 11.84 -9.38 3.63
CA LYS A 509 13.19 -9.40 4.17
C LYS A 509 13.79 -7.99 4.11
N HIS A 510 14.66 -7.73 5.05
CA HIS A 510 15.44 -6.51 5.12
C HIS A 510 16.92 -6.89 5.10
N TYR A 511 17.77 -6.04 4.53
CA TYR A 511 19.21 -6.29 4.43
C TYR A 511 19.99 -5.16 5.09
N LEU A 512 20.85 -5.51 6.05
CA LEU A 512 21.76 -4.57 6.69
C LEU A 512 22.90 -4.18 5.74
N VAL A 513 23.06 -2.90 5.47
CA VAL A 513 24.18 -2.39 4.68
C VAL A 513 25.33 -1.99 5.60
N ILE A 514 26.52 -2.55 5.38
CA ILE A 514 27.74 -2.28 6.14
C ILE A 514 28.81 -1.70 5.22
N ASN A 515 29.42 -0.60 5.64
CA ASN A 515 30.65 -0.10 5.02
C ASN A 515 31.81 -1.06 5.33
N GLN A 516 32.37 -1.69 4.30
CA GLN A 516 33.42 -2.68 4.45
C GLN A 516 34.72 -2.10 5.01
N ALA A 517 34.99 -0.79 4.82
CA ALA A 517 36.25 -0.18 5.23
C ALA A 517 36.36 0.00 6.76
N ASN A 518 35.24 0.26 7.44
CA ASN A 518 35.20 0.57 8.87
C ASN A 518 34.18 -0.29 9.66
N GLU A 519 33.58 -1.29 9.01
CA GLU A 519 32.51 -2.17 9.53
C GLU A 519 31.29 -1.44 10.10
N GLU A 520 31.05 -0.21 9.64
CA GLU A 520 29.98 0.64 10.13
C GLU A 520 28.64 0.28 9.47
N PRO A 521 27.56 0.04 10.24
CA PRO A 521 26.23 -0.16 9.69
C PRO A 521 25.66 1.18 9.20
N ILE A 522 25.37 1.24 7.90
CA ILE A 522 24.86 2.44 7.22
C ILE A 522 23.33 2.51 7.36
N GLY A 523 22.64 1.37 7.23
CA GLY A 523 21.19 1.30 7.30
C GLY A 523 20.66 -0.03 6.76
N VAL A 524 19.36 -0.06 6.44
CA VAL A 524 18.66 -1.23 5.92
C VAL A 524 18.10 -0.96 4.52
N LEU A 525 18.27 -1.91 3.61
CA LEU A 525 17.62 -1.95 2.29
C LEU A 525 16.49 -2.99 2.26
N ASP A 526 15.48 -2.72 1.46
CA ASP A 526 14.35 -3.64 1.25
C ASP A 526 14.71 -4.75 0.26
N GLU A 527 14.15 -5.94 0.49
CA GLU A 527 14.36 -7.12 -0.35
C GLU A 527 14.06 -6.86 -1.84
N ALA A 528 13.11 -5.95 -2.15
CA ALA A 528 12.79 -5.58 -3.53
C ALA A 528 14.00 -4.97 -4.26
N PHE A 529 14.65 -4.00 -3.62
CA PHE A 529 15.84 -3.36 -4.17
C PHE A 529 16.98 -4.37 -4.36
N VAL A 530 17.21 -5.22 -3.36
CA VAL A 530 18.27 -6.24 -3.42
C VAL A 530 17.99 -7.29 -4.49
N ALA A 531 16.72 -7.64 -4.70
CA ALA A 531 16.33 -8.56 -5.76
C ALA A 531 16.51 -7.97 -7.16
N GLU A 532 16.33 -6.66 -7.35
CA GLU A 532 16.48 -6.03 -8.66
C GLU A 532 17.94 -5.59 -8.94
N TYR A 533 18.68 -5.16 -7.91
CA TYR A 533 19.98 -4.49 -8.04
C TYR A 533 21.08 -5.02 -7.11
N GLY A 534 20.89 -6.17 -6.46
CA GLY A 534 21.81 -6.74 -5.47
C GLY A 534 23.07 -7.41 -6.04
N GLU A 535 23.55 -7.01 -7.21
CA GLU A 535 24.73 -7.61 -7.84
C GLU A 535 26.03 -6.88 -7.44
N PRO A 536 27.15 -7.59 -7.21
CA PRO A 536 28.45 -6.96 -6.99
C PRO A 536 28.82 -6.00 -8.13
N GLY A 537 29.33 -4.83 -7.77
CA GLY A 537 29.68 -3.75 -8.70
C GLY A 537 28.57 -2.70 -8.89
N ILE A 538 27.33 -3.00 -8.51
CA ILE A 538 26.23 -2.04 -8.60
C ILE A 538 26.49 -0.83 -7.70
N LYS A 539 26.38 0.35 -8.30
CA LYS A 539 26.37 1.64 -7.60
C LYS A 539 24.95 1.98 -7.20
N PHE A 540 24.75 2.35 -5.95
CA PHE A 540 23.45 2.80 -5.47
C PHE A 540 23.59 3.91 -4.46
N VAL A 541 22.56 4.76 -4.39
CA VAL A 541 22.52 5.84 -3.40
C VAL A 541 21.68 5.44 -2.22
N PHE A 542 22.31 5.55 -1.07
CA PHE A 542 21.76 5.14 0.19
C PHE A 542 22.29 6.02 1.30
N ARG A 543 21.39 6.56 2.13
CA ARG A 543 21.73 7.54 3.16
C ARG A 543 22.61 8.66 2.59
N GLY A 544 22.24 9.21 1.44
CA GLY A 544 22.88 10.33 0.72
C GLY A 544 24.36 10.20 0.36
N GLY A 545 24.93 8.98 0.45
CA GLY A 545 26.20 8.62 -0.16
C GLY A 545 25.99 7.66 -1.32
N VAL A 546 26.94 7.64 -2.26
CA VAL A 546 27.01 6.63 -3.32
C VAL A 546 27.86 5.46 -2.84
N TRP A 547 27.31 4.26 -2.92
CA TRP A 547 27.91 3.04 -2.43
C TRP A 547 28.02 2.02 -3.56
N VAL A 548 29.17 1.35 -3.67
CA VAL A 548 29.37 0.22 -4.57
C VAL A 548 29.18 -1.06 -3.78
N LEU A 549 28.22 -1.89 -4.19
CA LEU A 549 28.00 -3.22 -3.62
C LEU A 549 29.22 -4.10 -3.92
N GLN A 550 29.84 -4.68 -2.88
CA GLN A 550 30.97 -5.59 -3.04
C GLN A 550 30.54 -7.05 -2.96
N LYS A 551 29.74 -7.38 -1.95
CA LYS A 551 29.22 -8.73 -1.72
C LYS A 551 28.01 -8.71 -0.80
N ILE A 552 27.21 -9.77 -0.85
CA ILE A 552 26.12 -10.05 0.08
C ILE A 552 26.46 -11.32 0.85
N VAL A 553 26.36 -11.28 2.18
CA VAL A 553 26.56 -12.44 3.07
C VAL A 553 25.41 -12.50 4.06
N GLY A 554 24.59 -13.57 3.96
CA GLY A 554 23.35 -13.67 4.73
C GLY A 554 22.44 -12.46 4.46
N ASP A 555 22.14 -11.72 5.52
CA ASP A 555 21.26 -10.55 5.49
C ASP A 555 22.05 -9.24 5.45
N THR A 556 23.34 -9.33 5.13
CA THR A 556 24.27 -8.20 5.16
C THR A 556 24.86 -7.91 3.80
N ILE A 557 24.80 -6.66 3.38
CA ILE A 557 25.38 -6.13 2.14
C ILE A 557 26.63 -5.34 2.52
N TYR A 558 27.78 -5.76 2.02
CA TYR A 558 29.04 -5.04 2.19
C TYR A 558 29.24 -4.07 1.04
N VAL A 559 29.53 -2.83 1.37
CA VAL A 559 29.71 -1.76 0.39
C VAL A 559 30.99 -0.96 0.62
N VAL A 560 31.46 -0.28 -0.42
CA VAL A 560 32.50 0.75 -0.34
C VAL A 560 31.98 2.05 -0.93
N GLN A 561 32.47 3.19 -0.44
CA GLN A 561 32.01 4.49 -0.91
C GLN A 561 32.58 4.81 -2.31
N ALA A 562 31.73 5.23 -3.23
CA ALA A 562 32.14 5.70 -4.56
C ALA A 562 32.42 7.21 -4.56
N LYS A 563 33.30 7.66 -5.46
CA LYS A 563 33.62 9.09 -5.65
C LYS A 563 32.75 9.76 -6.72
N ASP A 564 32.31 9.01 -7.72
CA ASP A 564 31.41 9.47 -8.78
C ASP A 564 29.98 8.98 -8.54
N THR A 565 29.02 9.66 -9.16
CA THR A 565 27.59 9.45 -8.99
C THR A 565 26.94 8.81 -10.22
N VAL A 566 27.73 8.58 -11.27
CA VAL A 566 27.25 8.17 -12.58
C VAL A 566 26.71 6.74 -12.51
N GLY A 567 25.45 6.57 -12.92
CA GLY A 567 24.76 5.29 -12.95
C GLY A 567 24.33 4.75 -11.58
N ALA A 568 24.35 5.59 -10.53
CA ALA A 568 23.94 5.17 -9.19
C ALA A 568 22.42 5.10 -9.04
N ILE A 569 21.91 3.97 -8.56
CA ILE A 569 20.47 3.70 -8.49
C ILE A 569 19.91 4.11 -7.11
N PRO A 570 18.76 4.81 -7.01
CA PRO A 570 18.15 5.10 -5.71
C PRO A 570 17.66 3.83 -5.01
N SER A 571 17.92 3.76 -3.69
CA SER A 571 17.56 2.61 -2.84
C SER A 571 16.06 2.30 -2.72
N TRP A 572 15.18 3.24 -3.07
CA TRP A 572 13.72 3.11 -2.92
C TRP A 572 12.96 2.76 -4.21
N VAL A 573 13.65 2.60 -5.35
CA VAL A 573 13.00 2.29 -6.65
C VAL A 573 12.13 1.03 -6.57
N GLY A 574 12.51 0.06 -5.72
CA GLY A 574 11.74 -1.17 -5.52
C GLY A 574 10.41 -1.01 -4.75
N GLU A 575 10.12 0.16 -4.18
CA GLU A 575 8.86 0.46 -3.46
C GLU A 575 7.87 1.31 -4.28
N GLU A 576 8.28 1.85 -5.44
CA GLU A 576 7.44 2.78 -6.23
C GLU A 576 6.31 2.05 -6.96
N VAL A 577 5.13 2.69 -7.03
CA VAL A 577 3.99 2.17 -7.80
C VAL A 577 4.23 2.41 -9.28
N PRO A 578 4.06 1.41 -10.16
CA PRO A 578 4.33 1.56 -11.57
C PRO A 578 3.36 2.55 -12.23
N VAL A 579 3.88 3.30 -13.20
CA VAL A 579 3.09 4.16 -14.09
C VAL A 579 2.46 3.26 -15.17
N PRO A 580 1.12 3.28 -15.32
CA PRO A 580 0.43 2.50 -16.35
C PRO A 580 0.84 2.89 -17.77
N PHE A 581 0.77 1.92 -18.69
CA PHE A 581 1.06 2.12 -20.11
C PHE A 581 0.23 3.27 -20.69
N GLU A 582 -1.08 3.31 -20.43
CA GLU A 582 -1.99 4.32 -20.97
C GLU A 582 -1.66 5.73 -20.50
N VAL A 583 -1.23 5.90 -19.24
CA VAL A 583 -0.81 7.20 -18.70
C VAL A 583 0.46 7.68 -19.40
N ALA A 584 1.44 6.79 -19.59
CA ALA A 584 2.67 7.14 -20.29
C ALA A 584 2.42 7.48 -21.76
N GLN A 585 1.47 6.79 -22.42
CA GLN A 585 1.02 7.12 -23.77
C GLN A 585 0.35 8.50 -23.82
N ASP A 586 -0.52 8.83 -22.85
CA ASP A 586 -1.14 10.16 -22.76
C ASP A 586 -0.08 11.28 -22.62
N VAL A 587 0.98 11.05 -21.83
CA VAL A 587 2.14 11.96 -21.73
C VAL A 587 2.81 12.16 -23.09
N GLY A 588 3.06 11.06 -23.83
CA GLY A 588 3.62 11.12 -25.18
C GLY A 588 2.74 11.91 -26.15
N SER A 589 1.42 11.72 -26.10
CA SER A 589 0.45 12.43 -26.94
C SER A 589 0.43 13.92 -26.64
N ILE A 590 0.45 14.32 -25.36
CA ILE A 590 0.47 15.74 -24.96
C ILE A 590 1.75 16.42 -25.51
N LYS A 591 2.92 15.78 -25.38
CA LYS A 591 4.18 16.33 -25.91
C LYS A 591 4.13 16.52 -27.42
N ARG A 592 3.66 15.50 -28.16
CA ARG A 592 3.53 15.58 -29.62
C ARG A 592 2.62 16.74 -30.03
N GLU A 593 1.44 16.82 -29.43
CA GLU A 593 0.47 17.85 -29.78
C GLU A 593 1.01 19.26 -29.49
N ILE A 594 1.66 19.48 -28.35
CA ILE A 594 2.30 20.78 -28.07
C ILE A 594 3.39 21.08 -29.10
N GLY A 595 4.23 20.08 -29.42
CA GLY A 595 5.27 20.18 -30.43
C GLY A 595 4.76 20.58 -31.81
N ASP A 596 3.74 19.88 -32.30
CA ASP A 596 3.10 20.12 -33.60
C ASP A 596 2.52 21.54 -33.73
N TYR A 597 2.06 22.10 -32.60
CA TYR A 597 1.56 23.47 -32.54
C TYR A 597 2.69 24.50 -32.47
N LEU A 598 3.76 24.26 -31.71
CA LEU A 598 4.90 25.18 -31.59
C LEU A 598 5.61 25.44 -32.93
N VAL A 599 5.54 24.49 -33.87
CA VAL A 599 6.05 24.69 -35.23
C VAL A 599 5.21 25.71 -36.04
N LYS A 600 3.94 25.91 -35.67
CA LYS A 600 2.96 26.69 -36.45
C LYS A 600 2.58 28.01 -35.80
N VAL A 601 2.60 28.09 -34.47
CA VAL A 601 2.11 29.23 -33.69
C VAL A 601 3.08 29.59 -32.57
N SER A 602 2.98 30.82 -32.06
CA SER A 602 3.86 31.30 -31.00
C SER A 602 3.71 30.48 -29.69
N PRO A 603 4.75 30.44 -28.83
CA PRO A 603 4.68 29.79 -27.52
C PRO A 603 3.54 30.35 -26.63
N GLU A 604 3.27 31.65 -26.71
CA GLU A 604 2.22 32.28 -25.90
C GLU A 604 0.83 31.85 -26.37
N THR A 605 0.59 31.80 -27.68
CA THR A 605 -0.67 31.28 -28.26
C THR A 605 -0.87 29.80 -27.94
N THR A 606 0.21 29.00 -28.01
CA THR A 606 0.18 27.59 -27.62
C THR A 606 -0.19 27.44 -26.15
N THR A 607 0.39 28.27 -25.28
CA THR A 607 0.10 28.28 -23.84
C THR A 607 -1.38 28.57 -23.57
N GLU A 608 -1.97 29.57 -24.22
CA GLU A 608 -3.39 29.92 -24.03
C GLU A 608 -4.33 28.79 -24.47
N LEU A 609 -4.07 28.20 -25.63
CA LEU A 609 -4.86 27.08 -26.16
C LEU A 609 -4.80 25.87 -25.23
N PHE A 610 -3.59 25.46 -24.83
CA PHE A 610 -3.39 24.27 -24.00
C PHE A 610 -3.80 24.49 -22.54
N THR A 611 -3.85 25.73 -22.03
CA THR A 611 -4.44 26.04 -20.72
C THR A 611 -5.91 25.61 -20.67
N THR A 612 -6.67 25.92 -21.72
CA THR A 612 -8.08 25.52 -21.81
C THR A 612 -8.21 24.02 -22.05
N LYS A 613 -7.38 23.46 -22.94
CA LYS A 613 -7.43 22.03 -23.31
C LYS A 613 -7.06 21.08 -22.17
N LEU A 614 -5.98 21.38 -21.45
CA LEU A 614 -5.48 20.55 -20.35
C LEU A 614 -6.21 20.84 -19.03
N GLY A 615 -6.88 21.99 -18.92
CA GLY A 615 -7.67 22.35 -17.75
C GLY A 615 -6.84 22.43 -16.46
N VAL A 616 -5.61 22.94 -16.56
CA VAL A 616 -4.68 23.24 -15.47
C VAL A 616 -4.22 24.70 -15.57
N SER A 617 -3.53 25.21 -14.55
CA SER A 617 -3.08 26.61 -14.53
C SER A 617 -2.20 26.99 -15.73
N ARG A 618 -2.34 28.25 -16.16
CA ARG A 618 -1.54 28.83 -17.26
C ARG A 618 -0.04 28.72 -17.00
N ASP A 619 0.39 28.93 -15.76
CA ASP A 619 1.81 28.86 -15.40
C ASP A 619 2.39 27.46 -15.60
N THR A 620 1.63 26.42 -15.25
CA THR A 620 2.02 25.03 -15.52
C THR A 620 2.08 24.72 -17.00
N VAL A 621 1.09 25.17 -17.79
CA VAL A 621 1.14 24.98 -19.25
C VAL A 621 2.32 25.74 -19.87
N ARG A 622 2.60 26.96 -19.41
CA ARG A 622 3.75 27.74 -19.87
C ARG A 622 5.06 27.01 -19.60
N TYR A 623 5.22 26.43 -18.40
CA TYR A 623 6.38 25.61 -18.08
C TYR A 623 6.54 24.43 -19.06
N ILE A 624 5.47 23.67 -19.30
CA ILE A 624 5.48 22.54 -20.25
C ILE A 624 5.89 23.02 -21.64
N VAL A 625 5.23 24.08 -22.14
CA VAL A 625 5.48 24.64 -23.47
C VAL A 625 6.93 25.08 -23.62
N ASN A 626 7.48 25.80 -22.63
CA ASN A 626 8.87 26.26 -22.66
C ASN A 626 9.86 25.09 -22.72
N ARG A 627 9.62 24.02 -21.94
CA ARG A 627 10.50 22.84 -21.94
C ARG A 627 10.43 22.05 -23.25
N VAL A 628 9.24 21.92 -23.84
CA VAL A 628 9.08 21.29 -25.17
C VAL A 628 9.77 22.13 -26.25
N MET A 629 9.65 23.46 -26.17
CA MET A 629 10.32 24.40 -27.08
C MET A 629 11.84 24.30 -26.99
N GLU A 630 12.42 24.30 -25.79
CA GLU A 630 13.86 24.14 -25.57
C GLU A 630 14.40 22.84 -26.19
N HIS A 631 13.63 21.74 -26.12
CA HIS A 631 14.00 20.50 -26.80
C HIS A 631 13.93 20.62 -28.32
N LEU A 632 12.89 21.27 -28.87
CA LEU A 632 12.77 21.51 -30.31
C LEU A 632 13.93 22.35 -30.86
N GLU A 633 14.37 23.37 -30.12
CA GLU A 633 15.52 24.22 -30.47
C GLU A 633 16.83 23.41 -30.59
N SER A 634 16.90 22.23 -29.97
CA SER A 634 18.04 21.33 -30.08
C SER A 634 18.09 20.51 -31.38
N ASN A 635 17.12 20.71 -32.30
CA ASN A 635 16.93 19.99 -33.57
C ASN A 635 16.78 18.46 -33.42
N VAL A 636 16.20 18.02 -32.30
CA VAL A 636 15.89 16.61 -32.05
C VAL A 636 14.37 16.44 -32.09
N PRO A 637 13.84 15.42 -32.80
CA PRO A 637 12.41 15.13 -32.80
C PRO A 637 11.88 14.93 -31.37
N ILE A 638 10.62 15.34 -31.14
CA ILE A 638 9.99 15.15 -29.84
C ILE A 638 9.66 13.66 -29.66
N PRO A 639 10.23 12.99 -28.64
CA PRO A 639 9.81 11.64 -28.31
C PRO A 639 8.34 11.66 -27.86
N SER A 640 7.55 10.71 -28.35
CA SER A 640 6.09 10.71 -28.15
C SER A 640 5.50 9.30 -28.10
N ASP A 641 4.17 9.21 -28.10
CA ASP A 641 3.41 7.98 -28.32
C ASP A 641 3.49 7.46 -29.77
N LYS A 642 4.13 8.18 -30.70
CA LYS A 642 4.37 7.72 -32.09
C LYS A 642 5.84 7.68 -32.49
N THR A 643 6.70 8.40 -31.78
CA THR A 643 8.12 8.50 -32.11
C THR A 643 8.96 7.92 -30.97
N ILE A 644 9.58 6.77 -31.23
CA ILE A 644 10.60 6.18 -30.37
C ILE A 644 11.93 6.86 -30.70
N LEU A 645 12.41 7.71 -29.80
CA LEU A 645 13.70 8.39 -29.96
C LEU A 645 14.80 7.54 -29.34
N LEU A 646 15.79 7.18 -30.14
CA LEU A 646 17.04 6.56 -29.69
C LEU A 646 18.15 7.61 -29.80
N GLU A 647 18.58 8.16 -28.68
CA GLU A 647 19.64 9.16 -28.61
C GLU A 647 20.91 8.59 -27.99
N ARG A 648 22.04 8.75 -28.68
CA ARG A 648 23.35 8.25 -28.24
C ARG A 648 24.31 9.39 -27.92
N VAL A 649 24.98 9.26 -26.77
CA VAL A 649 26.16 10.05 -26.39
C VAL A 649 27.21 9.12 -25.80
N GLY A 650 28.34 8.96 -26.50
CA GLY A 650 29.40 8.05 -26.09
C GLY A 650 28.96 6.58 -26.07
N ASP A 651 29.07 5.93 -24.91
CA ASP A 651 28.65 4.56 -24.62
C ASP A 651 27.21 4.47 -24.05
N LEU A 652 26.55 5.60 -23.80
CA LEU A 652 25.19 5.65 -23.29
C LEU A 652 24.17 5.88 -24.43
N ILE A 653 23.09 5.13 -24.38
CA ILE A 653 21.94 5.26 -25.28
C ILE A 653 20.68 5.43 -24.46
N VAL A 654 19.91 6.48 -24.73
CA VAL A 654 18.57 6.73 -24.17
C VAL A 654 17.52 6.39 -25.23
N ILE A 655 16.60 5.48 -24.91
CA ILE A 655 15.51 5.05 -25.78
C ILE A 655 14.19 5.50 -25.16
N TYR A 656 13.56 6.53 -25.71
CA TYR A 656 12.22 6.95 -25.30
C TYR A 656 11.16 6.08 -25.94
N THR A 657 10.31 5.49 -25.11
CA THR A 657 9.24 4.57 -25.54
C THR A 657 7.86 5.05 -25.11
N HIS A 658 7.80 5.84 -24.02
CA HIS A 658 6.54 6.14 -23.31
C HIS A 658 5.76 4.86 -22.93
N GLY A 659 6.45 3.76 -22.65
CA GLY A 659 5.82 2.46 -22.36
C GLY A 659 5.18 2.35 -20.96
N GLY A 660 5.41 3.29 -20.06
CA GLY A 660 5.10 3.06 -18.65
C GLY A 660 6.09 2.07 -18.03
N THR A 661 6.00 1.90 -16.72
CA THR A 661 7.06 1.21 -15.96
C THR A 661 7.19 -0.27 -16.32
N LEU A 662 6.08 -0.99 -16.46
CA LEU A 662 6.12 -2.45 -16.65
C LEU A 662 6.52 -2.86 -18.07
N VAL A 663 6.05 -2.14 -19.09
CA VAL A 663 6.46 -2.37 -20.49
C VAL A 663 7.93 -2.03 -20.68
N ASN A 664 8.40 -0.91 -20.11
CA ASN A 664 9.80 -0.53 -20.20
C ASN A 664 10.69 -1.52 -19.46
N ARG A 665 10.31 -1.99 -18.27
CA ARG A 665 11.04 -3.05 -17.57
C ARG A 665 11.13 -4.33 -18.41
N THR A 666 10.03 -4.74 -19.03
CA THR A 666 9.96 -5.94 -19.89
C THR A 666 10.88 -5.79 -21.11
N LEU A 667 10.75 -4.69 -21.84
CA LEU A 667 11.55 -4.41 -23.02
C LEU A 667 13.03 -4.25 -22.68
N ALA A 668 13.34 -3.52 -21.61
CA ALA A 668 14.69 -3.36 -21.08
C ALA A 668 15.34 -4.72 -20.78
N ARG A 669 14.61 -5.63 -20.11
CA ARG A 669 15.12 -6.96 -19.78
C ARG A 669 15.36 -7.82 -21.03
N LEU A 670 14.43 -7.79 -21.99
CA LEU A 670 14.58 -8.50 -23.25
C LEU A 670 15.77 -7.99 -24.07
N LEU A 671 15.86 -6.68 -24.26
CA LEU A 671 16.95 -6.06 -25.02
C LEU A 671 18.30 -6.29 -24.35
N GLY A 672 18.38 -6.11 -23.02
CA GLY A 672 19.62 -6.36 -22.27
C GLY A 672 20.14 -7.79 -22.42
N GLU A 673 19.25 -8.79 -22.32
CA GLU A 673 19.62 -10.20 -22.47
C GLU A 673 20.07 -10.50 -23.90
N ILE A 674 19.30 -10.10 -24.91
CA ILE A 674 19.59 -10.39 -26.33
C ILE A 674 20.87 -9.68 -26.78
N LEU A 675 21.06 -8.41 -26.38
CA LEU A 675 22.27 -7.65 -26.70
C LEU A 675 23.49 -8.24 -26.00
N THR A 676 23.36 -8.69 -24.75
CA THR A 676 24.44 -9.38 -24.03
C THR A 676 24.85 -10.67 -24.75
N GLU A 677 23.88 -11.47 -25.20
CA GLU A 677 24.14 -12.70 -25.98
C GLU A 677 24.81 -12.39 -27.33
N ARG A 678 24.36 -11.35 -28.05
CA ARG A 678 24.91 -10.96 -29.36
C ARG A 678 26.31 -10.37 -29.26
N LEU A 679 26.58 -9.57 -28.23
CA LEU A 679 27.86 -8.88 -28.05
C LEU A 679 28.89 -9.74 -27.33
N GLY A 680 28.46 -10.74 -26.54
CA GLY A 680 29.34 -11.53 -25.68
C GLY A 680 29.86 -10.76 -24.45
N TYR A 681 29.32 -9.56 -24.20
CA TYR A 681 29.66 -8.70 -23.08
C TYR A 681 28.39 -8.21 -22.39
N PRO A 682 28.38 -8.07 -21.04
CA PRO A 682 27.24 -7.52 -20.33
C PRO A 682 26.87 -6.12 -20.82
N VAL A 683 25.59 -5.89 -21.10
CA VAL A 683 25.03 -4.58 -21.40
C VAL A 683 24.33 -4.06 -20.15
N GLY A 684 24.73 -2.88 -19.68
CA GLY A 684 24.06 -2.22 -18.56
C GLY A 684 22.68 -1.75 -19.02
N VAL A 685 21.65 -2.00 -18.23
CA VAL A 685 20.28 -1.60 -18.56
C VAL A 685 19.62 -0.96 -17.35
N GLN A 686 19.01 0.20 -17.59
CA GLN A 686 18.19 0.92 -16.63
C GLN A 686 16.93 1.43 -17.32
N GLN A 687 15.89 1.74 -16.56
CA GLN A 687 14.63 2.22 -17.13
C GLN A 687 13.83 3.02 -16.12
N ASP A 688 13.03 3.96 -16.64
CA ASP A 688 11.89 4.55 -15.95
C ASP A 688 10.61 4.37 -16.79
N ALA A 689 9.51 5.01 -16.40
CA ALA A 689 8.24 4.91 -17.11
C ALA A 689 8.28 5.44 -18.56
N TYR A 690 9.28 6.23 -18.94
CA TYR A 690 9.31 6.95 -20.22
C TYR A 690 10.44 6.51 -21.14
N ALA A 691 11.56 6.08 -20.56
CA ALA A 691 12.76 5.74 -21.31
C ALA A 691 13.52 4.54 -20.72
N ILE A 692 14.30 3.90 -21.59
CA ILE A 692 15.27 2.85 -21.27
C ILE A 692 16.65 3.41 -21.54
N ILE A 693 17.58 3.23 -20.59
CA ILE A 693 18.99 3.57 -20.78
C ILE A 693 19.78 2.29 -20.97
N LEU A 694 20.53 2.21 -22.05
CA LEU A 694 21.51 1.17 -22.31
C LEU A 694 22.91 1.74 -22.13
N GLN A 695 23.74 1.04 -21.37
CA GLN A 695 25.17 1.29 -21.28
C GLN A 695 25.93 0.21 -22.03
N LEU A 696 26.57 0.63 -23.12
CA LEU A 696 27.37 -0.24 -23.96
C LEU A 696 28.72 -0.55 -23.29
N PRO A 697 29.27 -1.76 -23.48
CA PRO A 697 30.54 -2.16 -22.86
C PRO A 697 31.75 -1.37 -23.35
N ARG A 698 31.64 -0.73 -24.53
CA ARG A 698 32.65 0.15 -25.10
C ARG A 698 32.03 1.12 -26.11
N PRO A 699 32.62 2.31 -26.30
CA PRO A 699 32.26 3.19 -27.41
C PRO A 699 32.52 2.51 -28.76
N GLY A 700 31.72 2.85 -29.79
CA GLY A 700 31.89 2.36 -31.16
C GLY A 700 30.99 1.17 -31.58
N ILE A 701 30.14 0.63 -30.70
CA ILE A 701 29.06 -0.28 -31.14
C ILE A 701 28.03 0.54 -31.92
N ASP A 702 27.64 0.05 -33.09
CA ASP A 702 26.73 0.74 -34.02
C ASP A 702 25.28 0.72 -33.50
N THR A 703 24.57 1.86 -33.58
CA THR A 703 23.16 2.00 -33.18
C THR A 703 22.22 1.16 -34.05
N SER A 704 22.64 0.79 -35.27
CA SER A 704 21.94 -0.16 -36.14
C SER A 704 21.77 -1.55 -35.50
N LEU A 705 22.72 -2.01 -34.67
CA LEU A 705 22.56 -3.27 -33.95
C LEU A 705 21.40 -3.21 -32.95
N ILE A 706 21.24 -2.09 -32.26
CA ILE A 706 20.18 -1.89 -31.27
C ILE A 706 18.83 -1.84 -31.99
N THR A 707 18.72 -1.02 -33.05
CA THR A 707 17.49 -0.92 -33.83
C THR A 707 17.12 -2.25 -34.50
N GLN A 708 18.08 -2.97 -35.08
CA GLN A 708 17.86 -4.31 -35.62
C GLN A 708 17.37 -5.27 -34.53
N THR A 709 17.97 -5.23 -33.33
CA THR A 709 17.52 -6.07 -32.22
C THR A 709 16.08 -5.78 -31.81
N ILE A 710 15.68 -4.50 -31.76
CA ILE A 710 14.28 -4.13 -31.49
C ILE A 710 13.35 -4.69 -32.57
N MET A 711 13.73 -4.57 -33.85
CA MET A 711 12.94 -5.08 -34.97
C MET A 711 12.85 -6.61 -34.98
N ASP A 712 13.94 -7.31 -34.70
CA ASP A 712 13.96 -8.77 -34.60
C ASP A 712 12.99 -9.28 -33.53
N VAL A 713 12.95 -8.61 -32.36
CA VAL A 713 11.98 -8.94 -31.30
C VAL A 713 10.56 -8.59 -31.74
N ALA A 714 10.37 -7.48 -32.45
CA ALA A 714 9.06 -7.10 -32.99
C ALA A 714 8.54 -8.10 -34.03
N GLU A 715 9.41 -8.77 -34.78
CA GLU A 715 9.04 -9.76 -35.80
C GLU A 715 8.67 -11.13 -35.21
N MET A 716 9.08 -11.46 -33.98
CA MET A 716 8.77 -12.73 -33.32
C MET A 716 7.27 -13.02 -33.26
N ASP A 717 6.85 -14.26 -33.52
CA ASP A 717 5.49 -14.68 -33.21
C ASP A 717 5.24 -14.68 -31.68
N ASP A 718 3.97 -14.72 -31.29
CA ASP A 718 3.55 -14.65 -29.88
C ASP A 718 4.22 -15.71 -29.00
N LYS A 719 4.26 -16.96 -29.47
CA LYS A 719 4.85 -18.07 -28.71
C LYS A 719 6.35 -17.87 -28.51
N THR A 720 7.06 -17.54 -29.58
CA THR A 720 8.51 -17.28 -29.54
C THR A 720 8.83 -16.10 -28.61
N PHE A 721 8.06 -15.01 -28.69
CA PHE A 721 8.23 -13.86 -27.80
C PHE A 721 8.06 -14.23 -26.33
N ILE A 722 6.99 -14.95 -25.98
CA ILE A 722 6.72 -15.40 -24.60
C ILE A 722 7.85 -16.31 -24.09
N GLU A 723 8.33 -17.25 -24.90
CA GLU A 723 9.43 -18.15 -24.52
C GLU A 723 10.72 -17.38 -24.19
N TYR A 724 11.09 -16.40 -25.04
CA TYR A 724 12.24 -15.53 -24.78
C TYR A 724 12.05 -14.65 -23.54
N ALA A 725 10.86 -14.07 -23.37
CA ALA A 725 10.55 -13.24 -22.21
C ALA A 725 10.63 -14.03 -20.90
N ILE A 726 10.04 -15.23 -20.85
CA ILE A 726 10.12 -16.13 -19.70
C ILE A 726 11.59 -16.49 -19.41
N ARG A 727 12.39 -16.80 -20.44
CA ARG A 727 13.82 -17.09 -20.26
C ARG A 727 14.58 -15.90 -19.68
N ALA A 728 14.31 -14.69 -20.15
CA ALA A 728 14.97 -13.48 -19.67
C ALA A 728 14.53 -13.13 -18.23
N ILE A 729 13.25 -13.32 -17.90
CA ILE A 729 12.66 -13.01 -16.59
C ILE A 729 13.08 -14.00 -15.51
N THR A 730 13.13 -15.31 -15.82
CA THR A 730 13.48 -16.36 -14.84
C THR A 730 14.89 -16.23 -14.25
N LYS A 731 15.79 -15.54 -14.97
CA LYS A 731 17.16 -15.22 -14.51
C LYS A 731 17.22 -14.03 -13.55
N THR A 732 16.17 -13.21 -13.47
CA THR A 732 16.16 -11.99 -12.65
C THR A 732 16.08 -12.31 -11.16
N GLY A 733 16.67 -11.45 -10.32
CA GLY A 733 16.53 -11.60 -8.88
C GLY A 733 15.09 -11.36 -8.38
N ILE A 734 14.28 -10.57 -9.10
CA ILE A 734 12.82 -10.42 -8.85
C ILE A 734 12.13 -11.79 -8.95
N PHE A 735 12.38 -12.55 -10.02
CA PHE A 735 11.79 -13.87 -10.18
C PHE A 735 12.28 -14.84 -9.10
N LYS A 736 13.58 -14.86 -8.80
CA LYS A 736 14.15 -15.69 -7.73
C LYS A 736 13.51 -15.39 -6.36
N ARG A 737 13.36 -14.11 -6.03
CA ARG A 737 12.67 -13.65 -4.81
C ARG A 737 11.23 -14.15 -4.79
N LYS A 738 10.47 -13.91 -5.86
CA LYS A 738 9.07 -14.34 -5.94
C LYS A 738 8.93 -15.85 -5.83
N PHE A 739 9.84 -16.61 -6.45
CA PHE A 739 9.87 -18.06 -6.34
C PHE A 739 10.00 -18.50 -4.88
N VAL A 740 10.89 -17.89 -4.09
CA VAL A 740 11.02 -18.19 -2.66
C VAL A 740 9.72 -17.91 -1.90
N HIS A 741 9.06 -16.78 -2.15
CA HIS A 741 7.78 -16.44 -1.51
C HIS A 741 6.67 -17.44 -1.86
N VAL A 742 6.54 -17.79 -3.14
CA VAL A 742 5.58 -18.79 -3.63
C VAL A 742 5.89 -20.17 -3.05
N ALA A 743 7.14 -20.63 -3.14
CA ALA A 743 7.57 -21.92 -2.62
C ALA A 743 7.35 -22.05 -1.10
N ARG A 744 7.48 -20.96 -0.33
CA ARG A 744 7.10 -20.93 1.10
C ARG A 744 5.58 -21.11 1.29
N ARG A 745 4.75 -20.43 0.50
CA ARG A 745 3.28 -20.59 0.53
C ARG A 745 2.81 -21.99 0.12
N PHE A 746 3.58 -22.69 -0.72
CA PHE A 746 3.35 -24.10 -1.06
C PHE A 746 3.95 -25.09 -0.04
N ASN A 747 4.67 -24.63 0.98
CA ASN A 747 5.42 -25.46 1.93
C ASN A 747 6.60 -26.26 1.32
N VAL A 748 7.11 -25.84 0.16
CA VAL A 748 8.35 -26.40 -0.43
C VAL A 748 9.58 -25.94 0.35
N ILE A 749 9.61 -24.65 0.70
CA ILE A 749 10.66 -24.06 1.53
C ILE A 749 10.05 -23.74 2.88
N ARG A 750 10.68 -24.22 3.96
CA ARG A 750 10.26 -23.85 5.31
C ARG A 750 10.54 -22.36 5.56
N LYS A 751 9.65 -21.73 6.34
CA LYS A 751 9.71 -20.29 6.66
C LYS A 751 11.02 -19.89 7.34
N ASP A 752 11.58 -20.76 8.18
CA ASP A 752 12.81 -20.58 8.97
C ASP A 752 14.10 -20.92 8.21
N ARG A 753 14.00 -21.39 6.95
CA ARG A 753 15.18 -21.82 6.19
C ARG A 753 15.69 -20.71 5.29
N GLU A 754 16.98 -20.41 5.43
CA GLU A 754 17.74 -19.59 4.50
C GLU A 754 18.37 -20.44 3.40
N LEU A 755 18.47 -19.86 2.20
CA LEU A 755 18.99 -20.51 1.01
C LEU A 755 19.99 -19.59 0.32
N SER A 756 21.07 -20.19 -0.19
CA SER A 756 22.00 -19.49 -1.08
C SER A 756 21.39 -19.28 -2.47
N ASP A 757 21.91 -18.32 -3.22
CA ASP A 757 21.43 -18.03 -4.59
C ASP A 757 21.54 -19.24 -5.54
N LEU A 758 22.62 -20.03 -5.41
CA LEU A 758 22.80 -21.27 -6.17
C LEU A 758 21.75 -22.33 -5.81
N ALA A 759 21.37 -22.44 -4.53
CA ALA A 759 20.31 -23.33 -4.11
C ALA A 759 18.95 -22.88 -4.66
N ILE A 760 18.67 -21.57 -4.66
CA ILE A 760 17.44 -21.01 -5.23
C ILE A 760 17.36 -21.32 -6.74
N THR A 761 18.44 -21.05 -7.48
CA THR A 761 18.52 -21.32 -8.92
C THR A 761 18.31 -22.81 -9.22
N SER A 762 18.93 -23.70 -8.43
CA SER A 762 18.75 -25.15 -8.57
C SER A 762 17.31 -25.60 -8.28
N LEU A 763 16.65 -24.99 -7.28
CA LEU A 763 15.26 -25.27 -6.97
C LEU A 763 14.31 -24.79 -8.07
N ILE A 764 14.57 -23.63 -8.67
CA ILE A 764 13.79 -23.13 -9.80
C ILE A 764 13.80 -24.14 -10.95
N GLU A 765 14.98 -24.67 -11.30
CA GLU A 765 15.10 -25.69 -12.33
C GLU A 765 14.45 -27.02 -11.93
N LEU A 766 14.63 -27.47 -10.68
CA LEU A 766 14.01 -28.70 -10.17
C LEU A 766 12.47 -28.66 -10.22
N TYR A 767 11.89 -27.49 -9.94
CA TYR A 767 10.44 -27.28 -9.90
C TYR A 767 9.88 -26.72 -11.21
N ARG A 768 10.66 -26.66 -12.29
CA ARG A 768 10.20 -26.22 -13.61
C ARG A 768 9.00 -27.06 -14.06
N GLY A 769 7.94 -26.40 -14.52
CA GLY A 769 6.67 -27.05 -14.91
C GLY A 769 5.76 -27.49 -13.74
N SER A 770 6.17 -27.29 -12.49
CA SER A 770 5.30 -27.55 -11.33
C SER A 770 4.29 -26.41 -11.09
N PRO A 771 3.26 -26.63 -10.24
CA PRO A 771 2.36 -25.56 -9.79
C PRO A 771 3.08 -24.37 -9.15
N VAL A 772 4.22 -24.60 -8.47
CA VAL A 772 5.02 -23.54 -7.82
C VAL A 772 5.63 -22.61 -8.87
N PHE A 773 6.25 -23.19 -9.91
CA PHE A 773 6.87 -22.43 -10.99
C PHE A 773 5.82 -21.66 -11.80
N THR A 774 4.71 -22.33 -12.12
CA THR A 774 3.58 -21.72 -12.84
C THR A 774 2.99 -20.54 -12.04
N GLU A 775 2.80 -20.71 -10.74
CA GLU A 775 2.30 -19.65 -9.86
C GLU A 775 3.30 -18.49 -9.75
N THR A 776 4.60 -18.79 -9.70
CA THR A 776 5.65 -17.77 -9.69
C THR A 776 5.62 -16.94 -10.96
N LEU A 777 5.55 -17.58 -12.13
CA LEU A 777 5.45 -16.87 -13.41
C LEU A 777 4.22 -15.97 -13.44
N LYS A 778 3.03 -16.49 -13.11
CA LYS A 778 1.81 -15.67 -13.10
C LYS A 778 1.96 -14.43 -12.23
N GLU A 779 2.50 -14.57 -11.01
CA GLU A 779 2.60 -13.43 -10.11
C GLU A 779 3.62 -12.37 -10.59
N VAL A 780 4.75 -12.81 -11.16
CA VAL A 780 5.77 -11.92 -11.73
C VAL A 780 5.23 -11.21 -12.98
N LEU A 781 4.59 -11.95 -13.88
CA LEU A 781 4.04 -11.41 -15.14
C LEU A 781 2.81 -10.52 -14.93
N THR A 782 2.16 -10.58 -13.77
CA THR A 782 1.02 -9.73 -13.44
C THR A 782 1.44 -8.45 -12.72
N ARG A 783 2.45 -8.52 -11.85
CA ARG A 783 2.80 -7.41 -10.94
C ARG A 783 4.09 -6.68 -11.31
N ASP A 784 5.03 -7.38 -11.92
CA ASP A 784 6.39 -6.90 -12.10
C ASP A 784 6.74 -6.65 -13.57
N PHE A 785 6.02 -7.26 -14.53
CA PHE A 785 6.22 -7.15 -15.98
C PHE A 785 4.87 -7.03 -16.70
N ASP A 786 4.87 -6.66 -17.98
CA ASP A 786 3.67 -6.54 -18.81
C ASP A 786 3.97 -7.04 -20.23
N LEU A 787 3.74 -8.33 -20.47
CA LEU A 787 4.04 -8.95 -21.75
C LEU A 787 3.06 -8.52 -22.85
N ASP A 788 1.79 -8.37 -22.50
CA ASP A 788 0.72 -8.12 -23.47
C ASP A 788 0.90 -6.74 -24.10
N ASN A 789 1.08 -5.69 -23.29
CA ASN A 789 1.33 -4.36 -23.81
C ASN A 789 2.72 -4.24 -24.44
N THR A 790 3.75 -4.95 -23.96
CA THR A 790 5.06 -4.99 -24.65
C THR A 790 4.94 -5.61 -26.03
N TYR A 791 4.20 -6.70 -26.19
CA TYR A 791 3.97 -7.34 -27.47
C TYR A 791 3.23 -6.39 -28.42
N LEU A 792 2.12 -5.79 -27.97
CA LEU A 792 1.35 -4.81 -28.76
C LEU A 792 2.19 -3.58 -29.14
N PHE A 793 3.00 -3.09 -28.20
CA PHE A 793 3.93 -1.98 -28.43
C PHE A 793 4.92 -2.33 -29.56
N LEU A 794 5.55 -3.49 -29.51
CA LEU A 794 6.51 -3.93 -30.53
C LEU A 794 5.83 -4.15 -31.89
N LYS A 795 4.64 -4.78 -31.92
CA LYS A 795 3.88 -4.97 -33.18
C LYS A 795 3.46 -3.66 -33.82
N SER A 796 3.29 -2.60 -33.05
CA SER A 796 2.97 -1.27 -33.60
C SER A 796 4.08 -0.68 -34.48
N LEU A 797 5.33 -1.15 -34.35
CA LEU A 797 6.44 -0.78 -35.22
C LEU A 797 6.31 -1.38 -36.63
N LEU A 798 5.89 -2.64 -36.73
CA LEU A 798 5.73 -3.33 -38.02
C LEU A 798 4.63 -2.69 -38.88
N ASN A 799 3.56 -2.25 -38.23
CA ASN A 799 2.43 -1.61 -38.90
C ASN A 799 2.63 -0.09 -39.13
N ARG A 800 3.82 0.45 -38.84
CA ARG A 800 4.18 1.87 -38.97
C ARG A 800 3.29 2.83 -38.18
N ASN A 801 2.68 2.35 -37.10
CA ASN A 801 1.98 3.20 -36.14
C ASN A 801 2.97 3.95 -35.24
N ARG A 802 4.17 3.39 -35.07
CA ARG A 802 5.32 4.05 -34.44
C ARG A 802 6.53 4.00 -35.36
N GLU A 803 7.39 4.99 -35.23
CA GLU A 803 8.69 5.06 -35.90
C GLU A 803 9.84 5.12 -34.90
N ILE A 804 10.98 4.54 -35.26
CA ILE A 804 12.22 4.68 -34.51
C ILE A 804 13.06 5.75 -35.20
N VAL A 805 13.47 6.76 -34.44
CA VAL A 805 14.37 7.81 -34.91
C VAL A 805 15.66 7.74 -34.11
N VAL A 806 16.79 7.61 -34.81
CA VAL A 806 18.13 7.54 -34.22
C VAL A 806 18.82 8.88 -34.34
N VAL A 807 19.40 9.36 -33.24
CA VAL A 807 20.17 10.59 -33.18
C VAL A 807 21.47 10.34 -32.41
N GLU A 808 22.61 10.63 -33.04
CA GLU A 808 23.93 10.53 -32.39
C GLU A 808 24.50 11.93 -32.16
N ARG A 809 24.95 12.23 -30.93
CA ARG A 809 25.42 13.56 -30.52
C ARG A 809 26.63 13.51 -29.59
N SER A 810 27.25 14.67 -29.39
CA SER A 810 28.27 14.89 -28.35
C SER A 810 27.67 15.15 -26.97
N GLU A 811 26.45 15.67 -26.91
CA GLU A 811 25.70 15.95 -25.68
C GLU A 811 24.24 15.58 -25.86
N PHE A 812 23.60 15.15 -24.79
CA PHE A 812 22.18 14.79 -24.79
C PHE A 812 21.30 16.04 -24.98
N SER A 813 20.17 15.85 -25.68
CA SER A 813 19.09 16.82 -25.76
C SER A 813 18.55 17.18 -24.36
N PRO A 814 17.86 18.31 -24.19
CA PRO A 814 17.30 18.71 -22.89
C PRO A 814 16.46 17.63 -22.22
N LEU A 815 15.62 16.91 -22.98
CA LEU A 815 14.81 15.81 -22.42
C LEU A 815 15.68 14.62 -22.02
N SER A 816 16.54 14.12 -22.92
CA SER A 816 17.39 12.96 -22.65
C SER A 816 18.35 13.21 -21.50
N ARG A 817 18.89 14.43 -21.43
CA ARG A 817 19.70 14.91 -20.31
C ARG A 817 18.91 14.83 -19.02
N GLU A 818 17.65 15.27 -19.00
CA GLU A 818 16.80 15.18 -17.81
C GLU A 818 16.57 13.72 -17.35
N ILE A 819 16.49 12.74 -18.26
CA ILE A 819 16.38 11.32 -17.90
C ILE A 819 17.68 10.77 -17.30
N VAL A 820 18.81 11.01 -17.98
CA VAL A 820 20.13 10.60 -17.49
C VAL A 820 20.45 11.28 -16.17
N ASP A 821 20.09 12.56 -16.08
CA ASP A 821 20.26 13.37 -14.90
C ASP A 821 19.36 12.85 -13.80
N LYS A 822 18.06 12.59 -13.99
CA LYS A 822 17.18 12.04 -12.93
C LYS A 822 17.73 10.77 -12.30
N ILE A 823 18.28 9.87 -13.11
CA ILE A 823 18.92 8.65 -12.61
C ILE A 823 20.15 9.00 -11.76
N SER A 824 20.88 10.06 -12.13
CA SER A 824 22.06 10.56 -11.40
C SER A 824 21.75 11.57 -10.27
N HIS A 825 20.60 12.26 -10.30
CA HIS A 825 20.24 13.52 -9.62
C HIS A 825 18.93 13.45 -8.81
N ARG A 826 18.15 12.34 -8.81
CA ARG A 826 17.14 12.07 -7.74
C ARG A 826 17.75 12.01 -6.33
N LEU A 827 19.05 12.24 -6.25
CA LEU A 827 19.97 11.95 -5.20
C LEU A 827 20.62 13.30 -4.92
N GLU A 828 20.08 14.03 -3.95
CA GLU A 828 20.77 15.17 -3.39
C GLU A 828 22.00 14.65 -2.64
N ILE A 829 23.06 14.34 -3.38
CA ILE A 829 24.29 13.77 -2.86
C ILE A 829 24.99 14.89 -2.09
N MET A 830 25.01 14.73 -0.77
CA MET A 830 25.67 15.67 0.13
C MET A 830 27.09 15.17 0.43
N ALA A 831 28.02 16.10 0.65
CA ALA A 831 29.35 15.73 1.15
C ALA A 831 29.23 14.95 2.48
N PRO A 832 30.08 13.93 2.74
CA PRO A 832 29.92 13.02 3.89
C PRO A 832 29.81 13.72 5.25
N GLU A 833 30.58 14.78 5.47
CA GLU A 833 30.56 15.59 6.70
C GLU A 833 29.21 16.31 6.92
N LYS A 834 28.54 16.68 5.82
CA LYS A 834 27.25 17.37 5.82
C LYS A 834 26.10 16.39 6.05
N LEU A 835 26.25 15.17 5.55
CA LEU A 835 25.30 14.09 5.74
C LEU A 835 25.18 13.65 7.20
N ASP A 836 26.30 13.58 7.90
CA ASP A 836 26.33 13.21 9.33
C ASP A 836 25.52 14.19 10.19
N LYS A 837 25.60 15.49 9.86
CA LYS A 837 24.78 16.52 10.50
C LYS A 837 23.29 16.33 10.20
N LEU A 838 22.94 16.06 8.95
CA LEU A 838 21.55 15.83 8.52
C LEU A 838 20.95 14.58 9.17
N VAL A 839 21.72 13.49 9.26
CA VAL A 839 21.31 12.24 9.93
C VAL A 839 21.05 12.49 11.41
N ARG A 840 21.93 13.24 12.10
CA ARG A 840 21.74 13.60 13.51
C ARG A 840 20.48 14.45 13.70
N GLU A 841 20.28 15.48 12.87
CA GLU A 841 19.09 16.32 12.94
C GLU A 841 17.81 15.55 12.55
N SER A 842 17.90 14.55 11.66
CA SER A 842 16.80 13.62 11.35
C SER A 842 16.46 12.72 12.54
N VAL A 843 17.46 12.15 13.24
CA VAL A 843 17.24 11.37 14.46
C VAL A 843 16.59 12.23 15.54
N LYS A 844 17.06 13.47 15.71
CA LYS A 844 16.49 14.45 16.62
C LYS A 844 15.03 14.77 16.29
N ALA A 845 14.73 15.08 15.03
CA ALA A 845 13.37 15.34 14.56
C ALA A 845 12.46 14.12 14.77
N ARG A 846 12.95 12.91 14.51
CA ARG A 846 12.22 11.66 14.76
C ARG A 846 11.91 11.47 16.24
N LEU A 847 12.90 11.56 17.12
CA LEU A 847 12.70 11.42 18.57
C LEU A 847 11.72 12.46 19.11
N LEU A 848 11.77 13.70 18.61
CA LEU A 848 10.85 14.76 19.01
C LEU A 848 9.41 14.53 18.52
N ASN A 849 9.24 13.95 17.34
CA ASN A 849 7.90 13.69 16.77
C ASN A 849 7.32 12.32 17.18
N GLU A 850 8.12 11.43 17.79
CA GLU A 850 7.60 10.21 18.41
C GLU A 850 6.64 10.51 19.56
N SER A 851 5.72 9.57 19.79
CA SER A 851 4.72 9.68 20.86
C SER A 851 4.87 8.55 21.86
N VAL A 852 4.69 8.87 23.12
CA VAL A 852 4.72 7.93 24.23
C VAL A 852 3.47 8.07 25.09
N THR A 853 3.12 7.02 25.82
CA THR A 853 2.06 7.04 26.82
C THR A 853 2.69 7.19 28.19
N LEU A 854 2.35 8.29 28.86
CA LEU A 854 2.81 8.58 30.22
C LEU A 854 1.82 8.01 31.24
N VAL A 855 2.34 7.44 32.33
CA VAL A 855 1.57 6.92 33.47
C VAL A 855 2.06 7.54 34.76
N CYS A 856 1.19 8.21 35.50
CA CYS A 856 1.54 8.72 36.82
C CYS A 856 1.46 7.61 37.89
N LEU A 857 2.57 7.31 38.54
CA LEU A 857 2.62 6.32 39.62
C LEU A 857 1.79 6.74 40.84
N ASN A 858 1.63 8.05 41.07
CA ASN A 858 0.92 8.58 42.23
C ASN A 858 -0.61 8.55 42.07
N CYS A 859 -1.16 9.17 41.02
CA CYS A 859 -2.62 9.26 40.82
C CYS A 859 -3.19 8.39 39.70
N GLY A 860 -2.36 7.71 38.90
CA GLY A 860 -2.83 6.79 37.87
C GLY A 860 -3.28 7.47 36.58
N TRP A 861 -3.02 8.76 36.45
CA TRP A 861 -3.25 9.49 35.21
C TRP A 861 -2.48 8.85 34.05
N VAL A 862 -3.17 8.68 32.92
CA VAL A 862 -2.60 8.11 31.68
C VAL A 862 -2.92 9.06 30.52
N SER A 863 -1.91 9.39 29.72
CA SER A 863 -2.10 10.19 28.51
C SER A 863 -1.00 9.91 27.49
N SER A 864 -1.37 9.80 26.21
CA SER A 864 -0.40 9.81 25.13
C SER A 864 -0.03 11.24 24.74
N VAL A 865 1.26 11.47 24.52
CA VAL A 865 1.84 12.80 24.25
C VAL A 865 2.99 12.69 23.25
N ARG A 866 3.17 13.70 22.40
CA ARG A 866 4.37 13.81 21.55
C ARG A 866 5.53 14.33 22.37
N ASN A 867 6.72 13.80 22.10
CA ASN A 867 7.91 14.17 22.87
C ASN A 867 8.25 15.66 22.74
N LYS A 868 8.03 16.28 21.57
CA LYS A 868 8.28 17.71 21.37
C LYS A 868 7.43 18.60 22.27
N ASP A 869 6.18 18.18 22.53
CA ASP A 869 5.20 18.93 23.31
C ASP A 869 5.42 18.81 24.83
N LEU A 870 6.38 17.99 25.27
CA LEU A 870 6.72 17.84 26.69
C LEU A 870 7.63 18.97 27.20
N PRO A 871 7.40 19.47 28.43
CA PRO A 871 8.35 20.36 29.09
C PRO A 871 9.61 19.58 29.52
N ASP A 872 10.72 20.27 29.79
CA ASP A 872 12.00 19.64 30.15
C ASP A 872 11.91 18.79 31.43
N LYS A 873 11.05 19.19 32.37
CA LYS A 873 10.70 18.42 33.56
C LYS A 873 9.20 18.09 33.53
N PRO A 874 8.80 16.97 32.90
CA PRO A 874 7.39 16.60 32.80
C PRO A 874 6.81 16.26 34.18
N LYS A 875 5.63 16.80 34.46
CA LYS A 875 4.87 16.58 35.70
C LYS A 875 3.47 16.10 35.37
N CYS A 876 2.90 15.29 36.25
CA CYS A 876 1.51 14.88 36.14
C CYS A 876 0.60 16.11 36.22
N PRO A 877 -0.29 16.35 35.22
CA PRO A 877 -1.18 17.51 35.24
C PRO A 877 -2.28 17.41 36.32
N VAL A 878 -2.53 16.21 36.86
CA VAL A 878 -3.55 15.99 37.89
C VAL A 878 -3.00 16.19 39.31
N CYS A 879 -1.82 15.65 39.60
CA CYS A 879 -1.28 15.64 40.97
C CYS A 879 0.13 16.23 41.12
N GLY A 880 0.71 16.79 40.06
CA GLY A 880 2.03 17.42 40.08
C GLY A 880 3.25 16.48 40.25
N SER A 881 3.04 15.16 40.31
CA SER A 881 4.13 14.19 40.53
C SER A 881 5.08 14.11 39.34
N GLU A 882 6.39 14.01 39.63
CA GLU A 882 7.46 13.80 38.65
C GLU A 882 7.69 12.30 38.34
N ARG A 883 7.02 11.39 39.07
CA ARG A 883 7.10 9.94 38.86
C ARG A 883 6.16 9.51 37.73
N LEU A 884 6.62 9.72 36.50
CA LEU A 884 5.90 9.38 35.28
C LEU A 884 6.57 8.22 34.55
N GLY A 885 5.93 7.06 34.55
CA GLY A 885 6.35 5.92 33.73
C GLY A 885 6.05 6.17 32.25
N VAL A 886 6.85 5.57 31.37
CA VAL A 886 6.79 5.76 29.91
C VAL A 886 6.51 4.41 29.26
N LEU A 887 5.52 4.36 28.36
CA LEU A 887 5.17 3.18 27.59
C LEU A 887 4.99 3.50 26.11
N ARG A 888 5.29 2.54 25.24
CA ARG A 888 5.02 2.59 23.80
C ARG A 888 3.74 1.81 23.44
N MET A 889 2.73 1.90 24.31
CA MET A 889 1.45 1.19 24.21
C MET A 889 0.28 2.18 24.08
N ASP A 890 -0.80 1.74 23.43
CA ASP A 890 -2.02 2.52 23.25
C ASP A 890 -2.61 3.01 24.59
N GLU A 891 -2.97 4.28 24.67
CA GLU A 891 -3.49 4.93 25.88
C GLU A 891 -4.61 4.15 26.56
N GLU A 892 -5.56 3.63 25.77
CA GLU A 892 -6.75 2.96 26.29
C GLU A 892 -6.39 1.61 26.93
N ARG A 893 -5.49 0.87 26.28
CA ARG A 893 -4.94 -0.38 26.82
C ARG A 893 -4.20 -0.11 28.13
N VAL A 894 -3.41 0.96 28.18
CA VAL A 894 -2.67 1.33 29.41
C VAL A 894 -3.64 1.74 30.52
N LYS A 895 -4.70 2.51 30.23
CA LYS A 895 -5.74 2.85 31.21
C LYS A 895 -6.36 1.60 31.83
N GLN A 896 -6.71 0.60 31.02
CA GLN A 896 -7.28 -0.66 31.52
C GLN A 896 -6.30 -1.43 32.42
N ILE A 897 -5.01 -1.46 32.06
CA ILE A 897 -3.95 -2.09 32.87
C ILE A 897 -3.81 -1.34 34.20
N VAL A 898 -3.73 -0.01 34.18
CA VAL A 898 -3.57 0.83 35.37
C VAL A 898 -4.79 0.73 36.29
N GLU A 899 -6.00 0.67 35.74
CA GLU A 899 -7.24 0.48 36.49
C GLU A 899 -7.27 -0.89 37.20
N ARG A 900 -6.88 -1.96 36.50
CA ARG A 900 -6.73 -3.30 37.10
C ARG A 900 -5.67 -3.32 38.19
N TRP A 901 -4.51 -2.72 37.93
CA TRP A 901 -3.40 -2.62 38.89
C TRP A 901 -3.84 -1.92 40.17
N ARG A 902 -4.48 -0.74 40.04
CA ARG A 902 -4.93 0.06 41.18
C ARG A 902 -6.09 -0.56 41.96
N SER A 903 -6.92 -1.36 41.30
CA SER A 903 -8.02 -2.09 41.95
C SER A 903 -7.60 -3.46 42.51
N GLY A 904 -6.30 -3.81 42.48
CA GLY A 904 -5.80 -5.09 42.99
C GLY A 904 -6.20 -6.31 42.13
N ARG A 905 -6.60 -6.08 40.88
CA ARG A 905 -7.09 -7.09 39.93
C ARG A 905 -6.14 -7.26 38.72
N ALA A 906 -4.86 -6.97 38.91
CA ALA A 906 -3.84 -7.17 37.88
C ALA A 906 -3.75 -8.65 37.49
N ARG A 907 -3.59 -8.91 36.19
CA ARG A 907 -3.36 -10.25 35.65
C ARG A 907 -1.85 -10.53 35.60
N SER A 908 -1.46 -11.80 35.46
CA SER A 908 -0.05 -12.19 35.29
C SER A 908 0.61 -11.51 34.07
N GLU A 909 -0.16 -11.25 33.01
CA GLU A 909 0.27 -10.51 31.82
C GLU A 909 0.49 -9.00 32.06
N ASP A 910 -0.10 -8.43 33.12
CA ASP A 910 0.04 -7.01 33.45
C ASP A 910 1.34 -6.72 34.24
N GLU A 911 1.92 -7.72 34.91
CA GLU A 911 3.06 -7.56 35.83
C GLU A 911 4.32 -7.00 35.14
N GLU A 912 4.65 -7.50 33.95
CA GLU A 912 5.81 -7.04 33.18
C GLU A 912 5.67 -5.55 32.79
N VAL A 913 4.46 -5.15 32.39
CA VAL A 913 4.14 -3.75 32.06
C VAL A 913 4.26 -2.86 33.30
N ILE A 914 3.78 -3.33 34.45
CA ILE A 914 3.86 -2.59 35.72
C ILE A 914 5.32 -2.41 36.16
N GLN A 915 6.15 -3.45 36.04
CA GLN A 915 7.59 -3.35 36.33
C GLN A 915 8.27 -2.32 35.41
N HIS A 916 7.92 -2.33 34.12
CA HIS A 916 8.44 -1.37 33.15
C HIS A 916 8.02 0.08 33.48
N ILE A 917 6.76 0.30 33.88
CA ILE A 917 6.26 1.61 34.33
C ILE A 917 7.11 2.14 35.49
N ASN A 918 7.41 1.29 36.48
CA ASN A 918 8.19 1.70 37.65
C ASN A 918 9.63 2.07 37.27
N ARG A 919 10.29 1.22 36.48
CA ARG A 919 11.68 1.40 36.04
C ARG A 919 11.85 2.69 35.22
N THR A 920 10.95 2.93 34.28
CA THR A 920 10.97 4.15 33.45
C THR A 920 10.65 5.41 34.25
N ALA A 921 9.79 5.34 35.27
CA ALA A 921 9.45 6.49 36.10
C ALA A 921 10.62 7.02 36.93
N GLU A 922 11.53 6.14 37.36
CA GLU A 922 12.76 6.53 38.05
C GLU A 922 13.68 7.35 37.14
N LEU A 923 13.83 6.90 35.88
CA LEU A 923 14.60 7.62 34.86
C LEU A 923 13.99 8.99 34.56
N VAL A 924 12.68 9.08 34.36
CA VAL A 924 12.00 10.35 34.08
C VAL A 924 12.08 11.31 35.26
N SER A 925 11.92 10.81 36.49
CA SER A 925 12.04 11.65 37.68
C SER A 925 13.44 12.25 37.83
N ARG A 926 14.49 11.55 37.37
CA ARG A 926 15.89 11.98 37.51
C ARG A 926 16.39 12.83 36.34
N TYR A 927 16.02 12.48 35.10
CA TYR A 927 16.57 13.08 33.88
C TYR A 927 15.53 13.80 33.01
N GLY A 928 14.26 13.83 33.45
CA GLY A 928 13.19 14.59 32.80
C GLY A 928 12.95 14.18 31.34
N LYS A 929 12.81 15.16 30.46
CA LYS A 929 12.53 14.98 29.02
C LYS A 929 13.61 14.17 28.30
N LEU A 930 14.88 14.25 28.73
CA LEU A 930 15.95 13.46 28.12
C LEU A 930 15.74 11.95 28.33
N ALA A 931 15.22 11.53 29.49
CA ALA A 931 14.82 10.13 29.70
C ALA A 931 13.69 9.73 28.77
N VAL A 932 12.66 10.58 28.62
CA VAL A 932 11.52 10.29 27.74
C VAL A 932 11.99 10.12 26.29
N LEU A 933 12.86 11.02 25.81
CA LEU A 933 13.46 10.92 24.48
C LEU A 933 14.28 9.64 24.32
N ALA A 934 15.12 9.29 25.29
CA ALA A 934 15.88 8.05 25.27
C ALA A 934 14.97 6.81 25.21
N LEU A 935 13.93 6.76 26.06
CA LEU A 935 12.96 5.67 26.12
C LEU A 935 12.06 5.57 24.87
N SER A 936 11.96 6.65 24.10
CA SER A 936 11.27 6.63 22.80
C SER A 936 12.13 6.09 21.64
N SER A 937 13.44 5.95 21.86
CA SER A 937 14.37 5.41 20.87
C SER A 937 14.19 3.90 20.67
N ARG A 938 15.01 3.30 19.80
CA ARG A 938 15.03 1.84 19.59
C ARG A 938 16.04 1.12 20.50
N VAL A 939 16.67 1.83 21.43
CA VAL A 939 17.69 1.32 22.36
C VAL A 939 17.04 0.63 23.57
N ARG A 940 17.69 -0.40 24.13
CA ARG A 940 17.19 -1.12 25.30
C ARG A 940 17.27 -0.26 26.56
N ILE A 941 16.33 -0.47 27.48
CA ILE A 941 16.29 0.26 28.76
C ILE A 941 17.57 0.07 29.59
N ASP A 942 18.17 -1.12 29.55
CA ASP A 942 19.41 -1.43 30.28
C ASP A 942 20.58 -0.54 29.80
N GLU A 943 20.70 -0.32 28.48
CA GLU A 943 21.71 0.55 27.89
C GLU A 943 21.39 2.04 28.17
N ILE A 944 20.10 2.41 28.13
CA ILE A 944 19.65 3.75 28.49
C ILE A 944 20.05 4.10 29.93
N GLU A 945 19.85 3.20 30.88
CA GLU A 945 20.27 3.38 32.27
C GLU A 945 21.78 3.62 32.41
N GLU A 946 22.59 3.01 31.55
CA GLU A 946 24.04 3.14 31.56
C GLU A 946 24.53 4.49 31.01
N PHE A 947 24.02 4.92 29.85
CA PHE A 947 24.54 6.13 29.19
C PHE A 947 23.87 7.42 29.67
N LEU A 948 22.58 7.38 30.04
CA LEU A 948 21.79 8.57 30.36
C LEU A 948 22.39 9.44 31.49
N PRO A 949 23.03 8.88 32.54
CA PRO A 949 23.74 9.67 33.55
C PRO A 949 24.85 10.59 33.01
N ARG A 950 25.40 10.28 31.83
CA ARG A 950 26.49 11.03 31.18
C ARG A 950 25.98 12.06 30.16
N ILE A 951 24.67 12.12 29.93
CA ILE A 951 24.05 12.99 28.95
C ILE A 951 23.65 14.32 29.59
N SER A 952 24.24 15.41 29.09
CA SER A 952 23.98 16.78 29.57
C SER A 952 23.14 17.63 28.62
N SER A 953 22.90 17.17 27.39
CA SER A 953 22.16 17.91 26.37
C SER A 953 21.50 16.97 25.37
N MET A 954 20.49 17.49 24.66
CA MET A 954 19.80 16.76 23.60
C MET A 954 20.73 16.39 22.45
N ASP A 955 21.66 17.27 22.05
CA ASP A 955 22.57 16.94 20.93
C ASP A 955 23.52 15.79 21.29
N LYS A 956 24.01 15.73 22.54
CA LYS A 956 24.77 14.56 23.03
C LYS A 956 23.90 13.31 23.09
N LEU A 957 22.64 13.44 23.50
CA LEU A 957 21.69 12.32 23.52
C LEU A 957 21.50 11.74 22.12
N VAL A 958 21.30 12.59 21.13
CA VAL A 958 21.10 12.21 19.73
C VAL A 958 22.32 11.48 19.17
N LEU A 959 23.54 11.94 19.48
CA LEU A 959 24.78 11.28 19.09
C LEU A 959 24.86 9.86 19.64
N VAL A 960 24.66 9.70 20.95
CA VAL A 960 24.75 8.40 21.61
C VAL A 960 23.63 7.47 21.16
N ILE A 961 22.40 7.96 21.02
CA ILE A 961 21.29 7.17 20.48
C ILE A 961 21.58 6.73 19.05
N HIS A 962 22.10 7.60 18.20
CA HIS A 962 22.44 7.27 16.82
C HIS A 962 23.49 6.15 16.74
N GLU A 963 24.54 6.23 17.56
CA GLU A 963 25.56 5.18 17.65
C GLU A 963 25.00 3.86 18.21
N LEU A 964 24.20 3.92 19.27
CA LEU A 964 23.61 2.73 19.90
C LEU A 964 22.55 2.08 19.01
N GLU A 965 21.71 2.85 18.32
CA GLU A 965 20.76 2.31 17.35
C GLU A 965 21.48 1.66 16.17
N ARG A 966 22.63 2.20 15.74
CA ARG A 966 23.51 1.56 14.75
C ARG A 966 24.06 0.23 15.27
N ARG A 967 24.54 0.16 16.51
CA ARG A 967 25.01 -1.09 17.13
C ARG A 967 23.90 -2.10 17.31
N GLU A 968 22.74 -1.68 17.80
CA GLU A 968 21.55 -2.52 17.96
C GLU A 968 21.07 -3.04 16.60
N LEU A 969 21.15 -2.21 15.55
CA LEU A 969 20.88 -2.64 14.18
C LEU A 969 21.86 -3.72 13.74
N LYS A 970 23.17 -3.55 13.97
CA LYS A 970 24.17 -4.59 13.71
C LYS A 970 23.86 -5.87 14.50
N ARG A 971 23.50 -5.74 15.77
CA ARG A 971 23.17 -6.85 16.66
C ARG A 971 21.97 -7.65 16.15
N ARG A 972 20.85 -6.99 15.83
CA ARG A 972 19.62 -7.64 15.34
C ARG A 972 19.77 -8.45 14.05
N PHE A 973 20.78 -8.13 13.25
CA PHE A 973 21.04 -8.79 11.97
C PHE A 973 22.19 -9.81 12.04
N MET A 974 23.01 -9.78 13.10
CA MET A 974 24.20 -10.63 13.24
C MET A 974 24.12 -11.61 14.41
N GLU A 975 23.27 -11.36 15.41
CA GLU A 975 22.90 -12.27 16.52
C GLU A 975 21.51 -12.87 16.27
#